data_AF-A0A1Y3UFZ5-F1
#
_entry.id   AF-A0A1Y3UFZ5-F1
#
_cell.length_a   1.000
_cell.length_b   1.000
_cell.length_c   1.000
_cell.angle_alpha   90.00
_cell.angle_beta   90.00
_cell.angle_gamma   90.00
#
_symmetry.space_group_name_H-M   'P 1'
#
loop_
_entity.id
_entity.type
_entity.pdbx_description
1 polymer ?
#
loop_
_entity_poly.entity_id
_entity_poly.type
_entity_poly.pdbx_seq_one_letter_code
_entity_poly.pdbx_strand_id
1 'polypeptide(L)'
;MTDTATTVLAPLTSRLAAGEAYRPRTLDALRIADGDLRAVLEGKRHLLFDGGMGTMLQAAGLKAGAAPELLNLSDRQAIERVHAAYVEAGAEVITTNTFGANALKLGDAAQVEEVYAAAVAAARAAGARYVAGDIGPLGALLRPLGTVSFDEAYREFARMARAAEEAGADLIVIETMTDLAEMRAAVLAVKEQTRLPIFATMTFEADGRTFLGTPPEVAAVTLDALGADVIGINCSLGPAEIRPFVQRMLGVTAKPVMVQANAGLPHVEDGQTVYSIGPEEYAAAVAEMVTDGVGVIGGCCGTTPAYTELLARIVAGCTPQTRTERPDFTCASAQRLVCLAEGTRQVAVIGERLNPTGKKRLQAALRAGDMDYVVGQGISQQEQGADALDVNVGLPGLDEPATMERVSEQLQASVVLPLQFDSTEPAAIEAAVRRYAGKPIINSVNGSAESLASVLPLAAHYGCNVIGLTLDEQGIPETAEARLKIAERIVREAEHWGIGRERILIDCLVMTVSTNQHQAQEILRAVQLVHDRLGVRCALGVSNVSFGLPARELLNATFLAAALGAGLDAPIINPGSERYMDVIRSFRVLNAEDEGSSAYIERYAGQTDPYRVAADVAAGKLVASDNSAGAAAKTPTQADTPAAGAAGADGSPVDTADQHEAIRHLVVTGRRGETARACEELLATVEPLELIDGYLIPALDEVGALFDRGKLFLPQLMASAEAARAGFDVIRAALPEASAAAKGAVCLATVKGDIHDIGKNIVKMLLDNYGYEVFDLGRDVEPEAILSCVREHGIRLVGLSALMTTTVANMASTIELLKREMPGVTIMVGGAVLTPDYARQIGADYYAKDAAESARICEEVLGA
;
A
#
# COMPACT_ATOMS: atom_id res chain seq x y z
N MET A 1 -15.80 -10.75 -37.31
CA MET A 1 -17.13 -10.13 -37.27
C MET A 1 -17.06 -9.02 -36.25
N THR A 2 -17.47 -7.82 -36.68
CA THR A 2 -17.57 -6.53 -35.96
C THR A 2 -17.06 -6.46 -34.53
N ASP A 3 -15.94 -5.74 -34.41
CA ASP A 3 -15.36 -5.04 -33.26
C ASP A 3 -16.43 -4.20 -32.51
N THR A 4 -17.21 -4.85 -31.64
CA THR A 4 -17.92 -4.14 -30.56
C THR A 4 -16.88 -3.88 -29.48
N ALA A 5 -16.11 -2.81 -29.66
CA ALA A 5 -15.22 -2.28 -28.64
C ALA A 5 -16.00 -2.15 -27.31
N THR A 6 -15.73 -3.08 -26.40
CA THR A 6 -16.12 -3.08 -24.99
C THR A 6 -15.79 -1.70 -24.42
N THR A 7 -16.80 -0.85 -24.31
CA THR A 7 -16.59 0.55 -23.93
C THR A 7 -16.34 0.59 -22.43
N VAL A 8 -15.07 0.60 -22.06
CA VAL A 8 -14.59 0.91 -20.72
C VAL A 8 -15.23 2.22 -20.29
N LEU A 9 -15.79 2.26 -19.08
CA LEU A 9 -16.42 3.49 -18.62
C LEU A 9 -15.37 4.60 -18.54
N ALA A 10 -15.71 5.74 -19.14
CA ALA A 10 -14.89 6.94 -19.02
C ALA A 10 -14.79 7.36 -17.54
N PRO A 11 -13.73 8.09 -17.15
CA PRO A 11 -13.64 8.69 -15.82
C PRO A 11 -14.93 9.43 -15.44
N LEU A 12 -15.32 9.36 -14.16
CA LEU A 12 -16.55 9.95 -13.63
C LEU A 12 -16.66 11.44 -13.96
N THR A 13 -15.58 12.23 -13.91
CA THR A 13 -15.63 13.65 -14.33
C THR A 13 -16.11 13.81 -15.77
N SER A 14 -15.62 12.97 -16.68
CA SER A 14 -16.01 12.98 -18.09
C SER A 14 -17.48 12.58 -18.25
N ARG A 15 -17.95 11.61 -17.47
CA ARG A 15 -19.36 11.18 -17.47
C ARG A 15 -20.30 12.24 -16.92
N LEU A 16 -19.93 12.89 -15.81
CA LEU A 16 -20.67 14.01 -15.22
C LEU A 16 -20.75 15.19 -16.19
N ALA A 17 -19.64 15.53 -16.86
CA ALA A 17 -19.61 16.56 -17.89
C ALA A 17 -20.50 16.22 -19.11
N ALA A 18 -20.67 14.93 -19.41
CA ALA A 18 -21.61 14.44 -20.42
C ALA A 18 -23.07 14.41 -19.95
N GLY A 19 -23.37 14.83 -18.72
CA GLY A 19 -24.71 14.91 -18.15
C GLY A 19 -25.19 13.64 -17.45
N GLU A 20 -24.31 12.66 -17.21
CA GLU A 20 -24.65 11.49 -16.40
C GLU A 20 -24.87 11.91 -14.93
N ALA A 21 -25.95 11.43 -14.30
CA ALA A 21 -26.18 11.67 -12.88
C ALA A 21 -25.42 10.64 -12.03
N TYR A 22 -24.60 11.09 -11.08
CA TYR A 22 -24.02 10.20 -10.08
C TYR A 22 -25.08 9.80 -9.04
N ARG A 23 -25.08 8.52 -8.66
CA ARG A 23 -25.92 8.00 -7.58
C ARG A 23 -25.03 7.23 -6.59
N PRO A 24 -25.12 7.52 -5.29
CA PRO A 24 -24.41 6.74 -4.28
C PRO A 24 -24.76 5.25 -4.41
N ARG A 25 -23.75 4.39 -4.30
CA ARG A 25 -23.93 2.94 -4.30
C ARG A 25 -24.43 2.51 -2.93
N THR A 26 -25.75 2.38 -2.78
CA THR A 26 -26.40 1.82 -1.60
C THR A 26 -26.86 0.38 -1.87
N LEU A 27 -27.22 -0.37 -0.83
CA LEU A 27 -27.79 -1.72 -0.99
C LEU A 27 -29.04 -1.73 -1.89
N ASP A 28 -29.80 -0.64 -1.95
CA ASP A 28 -30.98 -0.50 -2.82
C ASP A 28 -30.63 -0.27 -4.28
N ALA A 29 -29.41 0.17 -4.57
CA ALA A 29 -28.92 0.26 -5.93
C ALA A 29 -28.47 -1.11 -6.48
N LEU A 30 -28.23 -2.10 -5.61
CA LEU A 30 -27.71 -3.40 -5.99
C LEU A 30 -28.80 -4.36 -6.49
N ARG A 31 -28.41 -5.26 -7.39
CA ARG A 31 -29.17 -6.44 -7.78
C ARG A 31 -28.87 -7.54 -6.78
N ILE A 32 -29.64 -7.57 -5.69
CA ILE A 32 -29.51 -8.58 -4.63
C ILE A 32 -30.52 -9.70 -4.92
N ALA A 33 -30.05 -10.96 -4.93
CA ALA A 33 -30.84 -12.12 -5.32
C ALA A 33 -32.14 -12.30 -4.51
N ASP A 34 -32.08 -12.16 -3.19
CA ASP A 34 -33.24 -12.27 -2.29
C ASP A 34 -33.04 -11.50 -0.97
N GLY A 35 -34.04 -11.58 -0.08
CA GLY A 35 -34.01 -10.93 1.24
C GLY A 35 -32.97 -11.52 2.20
N ASP A 36 -32.59 -12.78 2.02
CA ASP A 36 -31.60 -13.44 2.88
C ASP A 36 -30.19 -12.95 2.56
N LEU A 37 -29.84 -12.84 1.28
CA LEU A 37 -28.57 -12.23 0.87
C LEU A 37 -28.51 -10.77 1.31
N ARG A 38 -29.61 -10.01 1.19
CA ARG A 38 -29.69 -8.65 1.74
C ARG A 38 -29.42 -8.63 3.25
N ALA A 39 -30.02 -9.55 4.01
CA ALA A 39 -29.79 -9.64 5.45
C ALA A 39 -28.32 -9.96 5.79
N VAL A 40 -27.60 -10.70 4.95
CA VAL A 40 -26.15 -10.90 5.09
C VAL A 40 -25.40 -9.59 4.90
N LEU A 41 -25.69 -8.84 3.84
CA LEU A 41 -25.05 -7.54 3.56
C LEU A 41 -25.33 -6.51 4.66
N GLU A 42 -26.49 -6.60 5.33
CA GLU A 42 -26.85 -5.79 6.49
C GLU A 42 -26.26 -6.29 7.81
N GLY A 43 -25.48 -7.39 7.80
CA GLY A 43 -24.87 -7.98 8.99
C GLY A 43 -25.88 -8.66 9.94
N LYS A 44 -27.05 -9.07 9.43
CA LYS A 44 -28.16 -9.66 10.19
C LYS A 44 -28.28 -11.19 10.01
N ARG A 45 -27.60 -11.76 9.03
CA ARG A 45 -27.58 -13.21 8.76
C ARG A 45 -26.16 -13.69 8.45
N HIS A 46 -25.81 -14.89 8.90
CA HIS A 46 -24.57 -15.54 8.47
C HIS A 46 -24.69 -16.08 7.04
N LEU A 47 -23.56 -16.26 6.36
CA LEU A 47 -23.51 -16.87 5.04
C LEU A 47 -22.36 -17.87 4.97
N LEU A 48 -22.63 -19.04 4.41
CA LEU A 48 -21.65 -20.12 4.23
C LEU A 48 -21.27 -20.28 2.76
N PHE A 49 -19.99 -20.09 2.47
CA PHE A 49 -19.35 -20.41 1.20
C PHE A 49 -18.85 -21.86 1.18
N ASP A 50 -18.51 -22.32 -0.02
CA ASP A 50 -17.85 -23.60 -0.26
C ASP A 50 -16.38 -23.63 0.21
N GLY A 51 -15.64 -24.66 -0.21
CA GLY A 51 -14.24 -24.90 0.12
C GLY A 51 -13.33 -24.93 -1.11
N GLY A 52 -12.15 -25.55 -0.98
CA GLY A 52 -11.12 -25.54 -2.00
C GLY A 52 -11.44 -26.34 -3.28
N MET A 53 -11.84 -25.65 -4.36
CA MET A 53 -12.01 -26.23 -5.70
C MET A 53 -10.75 -26.96 -6.18
N GLY A 54 -9.58 -26.29 -6.11
CA GLY A 54 -8.31 -26.87 -6.54
C GLY A 54 -7.96 -28.16 -5.78
N THR A 55 -8.23 -28.21 -4.48
CA THR A 55 -8.02 -29.41 -3.64
C THR A 55 -8.87 -30.59 -4.11
N MET A 56 -10.15 -30.35 -4.39
CA MET A 56 -11.05 -31.40 -4.88
C MET A 56 -10.66 -31.90 -6.27
N LEU A 57 -10.22 -31.00 -7.16
CA LEU A 57 -9.78 -31.38 -8.51
C LEU A 57 -8.46 -32.13 -8.50
N GLN A 58 -7.50 -31.76 -7.65
CA GLN A 58 -6.25 -32.50 -7.47
C GLN A 58 -6.52 -33.92 -6.96
N ALA A 59 -7.41 -34.08 -5.98
CA ALA A 59 -7.85 -35.39 -5.51
C ALA A 59 -8.54 -36.23 -6.62
N ALA A 60 -9.20 -35.56 -7.58
CA ALA A 60 -9.79 -36.17 -8.76
C ALA A 60 -8.78 -36.43 -9.91
N GLY A 61 -7.48 -36.16 -9.70
CA GLY A 61 -6.42 -36.46 -10.65
C GLY A 61 -6.01 -35.30 -11.55
N LEU A 62 -6.39 -34.05 -11.23
CA LEU A 62 -5.88 -32.88 -11.93
C LEU A 62 -4.35 -32.81 -11.77
N LYS A 63 -3.65 -32.78 -12.90
CA LYS A 63 -2.19 -32.72 -12.91
C LYS A 63 -1.70 -31.34 -12.49
N ALA A 64 -0.53 -31.34 -11.88
CA ALA A 64 0.21 -30.14 -11.60
C ALA A 64 0.41 -29.24 -12.84
N GLY A 65 0.21 -27.93 -12.69
CA GLY A 65 0.38 -26.94 -13.76
C GLY A 65 -0.77 -26.89 -14.78
N ALA A 66 -1.81 -27.73 -14.65
CA ALA A 66 -3.01 -27.59 -15.47
C ALA A 66 -3.85 -26.39 -14.99
N ALA A 67 -4.42 -25.63 -15.93
CA ALA A 67 -5.35 -24.54 -15.64
C ALA A 67 -6.74 -25.10 -15.29
N PRO A 68 -7.19 -25.04 -14.01
CA PRO A 68 -8.47 -25.62 -13.60
C PRO A 68 -9.66 -25.02 -14.35
N GLU A 69 -9.58 -23.75 -14.75
CA GLU A 69 -10.66 -23.00 -15.38
C GLU A 69 -11.04 -23.57 -16.76
N LEU A 70 -10.09 -24.22 -17.46
CA LEU A 70 -10.36 -24.87 -18.74
C LEU A 70 -11.20 -26.14 -18.61
N LEU A 71 -11.30 -26.72 -17.40
CA LEU A 71 -12.19 -27.85 -17.14
C LEU A 71 -13.66 -27.46 -17.24
N ASN A 72 -14.00 -26.18 -17.07
CA ASN A 72 -15.38 -25.71 -17.32
C ASN A 72 -15.85 -26.02 -18.75
N LEU A 73 -14.91 -26.04 -19.70
CA LEU A 73 -15.18 -26.30 -21.12
C LEU A 73 -14.91 -27.76 -21.49
N SER A 74 -13.82 -28.34 -20.97
CA SER A 74 -13.35 -29.67 -21.38
C SER A 74 -13.92 -30.84 -20.55
N ASP A 75 -14.24 -30.63 -19.27
CA ASP A 75 -14.87 -31.63 -18.39
C ASP A 75 -15.78 -30.97 -17.36
N ARG A 76 -16.85 -30.34 -17.87
CA ARG A 76 -17.84 -29.65 -17.05
C ARG A 76 -18.46 -30.54 -15.98
N GLN A 77 -18.63 -31.83 -16.26
CA GLN A 77 -19.24 -32.77 -15.30
C GLN A 77 -18.35 -32.98 -14.07
N ALA A 78 -17.03 -32.90 -14.19
CA ALA A 78 -16.14 -32.92 -13.03
C ALA A 78 -16.39 -31.72 -12.12
N ILE A 79 -16.52 -30.53 -12.69
CA ILE A 79 -16.81 -29.29 -11.95
C ILE A 79 -18.19 -29.36 -11.28
N GLU A 80 -19.22 -29.82 -11.99
CA GLU A 80 -20.57 -30.00 -11.43
C GLU A 80 -20.58 -30.97 -10.24
N ARG A 81 -19.80 -32.07 -10.30
CA ARG A 81 -19.69 -33.02 -9.18
C ARG A 81 -19.05 -32.39 -7.95
N VAL A 82 -18.00 -31.58 -8.11
CA VAL A 82 -17.35 -30.88 -7.00
C VAL A 82 -18.31 -29.88 -6.36
N HIS A 83 -18.98 -29.07 -7.17
CA HIS A 83 -19.98 -28.12 -6.67
C HIS A 83 -21.13 -28.82 -5.95
N ALA A 84 -21.67 -29.91 -6.52
CA ALA A 84 -22.76 -30.66 -5.89
C ALA A 84 -22.35 -31.21 -4.52
N ALA A 85 -21.11 -31.68 -4.37
CA ALA A 85 -20.61 -32.15 -3.08
C ALA A 85 -20.57 -31.05 -2.01
N TYR A 86 -20.22 -29.81 -2.37
CA TYR A 86 -20.27 -28.68 -1.42
C TYR A 86 -21.71 -28.22 -1.12
N VAL A 87 -22.60 -28.22 -2.11
CA VAL A 87 -24.04 -27.95 -1.90
C VAL A 87 -24.65 -28.98 -0.95
N GLU A 88 -24.36 -30.26 -1.14
CA GLU A 88 -24.81 -31.35 -0.26
C GLU A 88 -24.27 -31.21 1.17
N ALA A 89 -23.04 -30.70 1.33
CA ALA A 89 -22.46 -30.40 2.63
C ALA A 89 -23.01 -29.12 3.29
N GLY A 90 -23.86 -28.36 2.60
CA GLY A 90 -24.57 -27.21 3.16
C GLY A 90 -24.04 -25.84 2.74
N ALA A 91 -23.11 -25.75 1.76
CA ALA A 91 -22.71 -24.47 1.20
C ALA A 91 -23.91 -23.76 0.57
N GLU A 92 -24.12 -22.49 0.93
CA GLU A 92 -25.16 -21.64 0.32
C GLU A 92 -24.64 -20.92 -0.92
N VAL A 93 -23.35 -20.56 -0.91
CA VAL A 93 -22.68 -19.91 -2.03
C VAL A 93 -21.68 -20.88 -2.63
N ILE A 94 -21.74 -21.05 -3.94
CA ILE A 94 -20.71 -21.74 -4.72
C ILE A 94 -19.87 -20.70 -5.46
N THR A 95 -18.55 -20.82 -5.28
CA THR A 95 -17.53 -20.03 -5.95
C THR A 95 -17.30 -20.63 -7.34
N THR A 96 -17.47 -19.85 -8.41
CA THR A 96 -17.23 -20.38 -9.76
C THR A 96 -15.77 -20.77 -9.94
N ASN A 97 -15.51 -21.80 -10.74
CA ASN A 97 -14.14 -22.21 -11.10
C ASN A 97 -13.51 -21.21 -12.09
N THR A 98 -13.30 -19.97 -11.67
CA THR A 98 -12.86 -18.84 -12.51
C THR A 98 -11.74 -18.00 -11.90
N PHE A 99 -11.13 -18.45 -10.80
CA PHE A 99 -10.01 -17.78 -10.11
C PHE A 99 -8.95 -17.20 -11.06
N GLY A 100 -8.45 -18.01 -11.99
CA GLY A 100 -7.47 -17.62 -13.00
C GLY A 100 -8.05 -17.26 -14.37
N ALA A 101 -9.36 -17.06 -14.52
CA ALA A 101 -10.03 -16.89 -15.82
C ALA A 101 -9.89 -15.47 -16.40
N ASN A 102 -8.65 -15.01 -16.56
CA ASN A 102 -8.30 -13.74 -17.21
C ASN A 102 -7.46 -13.96 -18.47
N ALA A 103 -7.40 -12.97 -19.35
CA ALA A 103 -6.71 -13.05 -20.63
C ALA A 103 -5.20 -13.34 -20.49
N LEU A 104 -4.54 -12.87 -19.42
CA LEU A 104 -3.10 -13.08 -19.22
C LEU A 104 -2.79 -14.55 -18.91
N LYS A 105 -3.68 -15.24 -18.19
CA LYS A 105 -3.53 -16.65 -17.80
C LYS A 105 -4.13 -17.62 -18.82
N LEU A 106 -5.26 -17.28 -19.43
CA LEU A 106 -5.92 -18.13 -20.44
C LEU A 106 -5.19 -18.10 -21.79
N GLY A 107 -4.55 -16.98 -22.15
CA GLY A 107 -3.92 -16.81 -23.46
C GLY A 107 -4.89 -17.12 -24.61
N ASP A 108 -4.44 -17.91 -25.58
CA ASP A 108 -5.25 -18.34 -26.72
C ASP A 108 -6.14 -19.57 -26.42
N ALA A 109 -6.09 -20.13 -25.21
CA ALA A 109 -6.76 -21.39 -24.89
C ALA A 109 -8.29 -21.26 -24.78
N ALA A 110 -8.79 -20.12 -24.30
CA ALA A 110 -10.23 -19.85 -24.17
C ALA A 110 -10.50 -18.34 -24.03
N GLN A 111 -11.72 -17.91 -24.37
CA GLN A 111 -12.19 -16.56 -24.06
C GLN A 111 -12.74 -16.48 -22.64
N VAL A 112 -12.53 -15.34 -21.97
CA VAL A 112 -13.02 -15.07 -20.61
C VAL A 112 -14.53 -15.31 -20.51
N GLU A 113 -15.30 -14.76 -21.44
CA GLU A 113 -16.77 -14.85 -21.45
C GLU A 113 -17.27 -16.31 -21.54
N GLU A 114 -16.61 -17.13 -22.35
CA GLU A 114 -16.98 -18.55 -22.52
C GLU A 114 -16.72 -19.35 -21.24
N VAL A 115 -15.59 -19.08 -20.56
CA VAL A 115 -15.24 -19.73 -19.30
C VAL A 115 -16.24 -19.36 -18.21
N TYR A 116 -16.57 -18.08 -18.03
CA TYR A 116 -17.56 -17.64 -17.04
C TYR A 116 -18.96 -18.20 -17.32
N ALA A 117 -19.41 -18.21 -18.58
CA ALA A 117 -20.70 -18.77 -18.94
C ALA A 117 -20.79 -20.27 -18.58
N ALA A 118 -19.74 -21.03 -18.87
CA ALA A 118 -19.69 -22.45 -18.54
C ALA A 118 -19.60 -22.69 -17.01
N ALA A 119 -18.79 -21.91 -16.30
CA ALA A 119 -18.59 -22.04 -14.86
C ALA A 119 -19.86 -21.71 -14.05
N VAL A 120 -20.52 -20.59 -14.36
CA VAL A 120 -21.80 -20.23 -13.71
C VAL A 120 -22.86 -21.29 -13.99
N ALA A 121 -22.95 -21.78 -15.23
CA ALA A 121 -23.91 -22.82 -15.58
C ALA A 121 -23.64 -24.14 -14.84
N ALA A 122 -22.37 -24.50 -14.59
CA ALA A 122 -22.00 -25.67 -13.80
C ALA A 122 -22.44 -25.52 -12.32
N ALA A 123 -22.15 -24.37 -11.70
CA ALA A 123 -22.57 -24.09 -10.33
C ALA A 123 -24.10 -24.11 -10.16
N ARG A 124 -24.85 -23.56 -11.14
CA ARG A 124 -26.32 -23.64 -11.15
C ARG A 124 -26.85 -25.07 -11.31
N ALA A 125 -26.25 -25.85 -12.20
CA ALA A 125 -26.65 -27.25 -12.42
C ALA A 125 -26.44 -28.11 -11.17
N ALA A 126 -25.44 -27.79 -10.35
CA ALA A 126 -25.19 -28.42 -9.06
C ALA A 126 -26.19 -28.04 -7.95
N GLY A 127 -27.12 -27.12 -8.20
CA GLY A 127 -28.15 -26.71 -7.23
C GLY A 127 -27.70 -25.61 -6.27
N ALA A 128 -26.65 -24.86 -6.59
CA ALA A 128 -26.19 -23.73 -5.78
C ALA A 128 -27.32 -22.70 -5.54
N ARG A 129 -27.54 -22.34 -4.28
CA ARG A 129 -28.50 -21.28 -3.91
C ARG A 129 -28.04 -19.93 -4.45
N TYR A 130 -26.78 -19.58 -4.19
CA TYR A 130 -26.12 -18.41 -4.78
C TYR A 130 -24.87 -18.83 -5.54
N VAL A 131 -24.58 -18.13 -6.64
CA VAL A 131 -23.36 -18.31 -7.42
C VAL A 131 -22.51 -17.04 -7.34
N ALA A 132 -21.30 -17.18 -6.82
CA ALA A 132 -20.30 -16.12 -6.77
C ALA A 132 -19.40 -16.20 -7.99
N GLY A 133 -19.41 -15.15 -8.82
CA GLY A 133 -18.42 -14.98 -9.89
C GLY A 133 -17.06 -14.69 -9.26
N ASP A 134 -16.15 -15.65 -9.35
CA ASP A 134 -14.84 -15.61 -8.72
C ASP A 134 -13.79 -14.91 -9.58
N ILE A 135 -13.11 -13.93 -8.99
CA ILE A 135 -12.04 -13.12 -9.59
C ILE A 135 -10.79 -13.21 -8.69
N GLY A 136 -9.78 -13.93 -9.16
CA GLY A 136 -8.44 -13.91 -8.55
C GLY A 136 -7.53 -12.81 -9.12
N PRO A 137 -6.28 -12.70 -8.62
CA PRO A 137 -5.28 -11.77 -9.14
C PRO A 137 -4.91 -12.09 -10.59
N LEU A 138 -4.51 -11.07 -11.35
CA LEU A 138 -4.06 -11.21 -12.74
C LEU A 138 -2.75 -12.01 -12.84
N GLY A 139 -1.97 -12.05 -11.76
CA GLY A 139 -0.67 -12.71 -11.72
C GLY A 139 0.45 -11.85 -12.29
N ALA A 140 0.29 -10.52 -12.26
CA ALA A 140 1.31 -9.56 -12.65
C ALA A 140 1.27 -8.36 -11.69
N LEU A 141 2.44 -7.80 -11.37
CA LEU A 141 2.51 -6.56 -10.59
C LEU A 141 2.08 -5.36 -11.43
N LEU A 142 1.39 -4.41 -10.79
CA LEU A 142 1.06 -3.14 -11.41
C LEU A 142 2.28 -2.21 -11.44
N ARG A 143 2.30 -1.27 -12.39
CA ARG A 143 3.27 -0.18 -12.43
C ARG A 143 3.19 0.67 -11.14
N PRO A 144 4.32 1.23 -10.67
CA PRO A 144 5.65 1.18 -11.30
C PRO A 144 6.45 -0.10 -11.05
N LEU A 145 5.97 -1.01 -10.18
CA LEU A 145 6.71 -2.21 -9.78
C LEU A 145 6.70 -3.32 -10.83
N GLY A 146 5.66 -3.37 -11.67
CA GLY A 146 5.53 -4.32 -12.77
C GLY A 146 5.19 -3.67 -14.11
N THR A 147 4.65 -4.46 -15.03
CA THR A 147 4.48 -4.07 -16.44
C THR A 147 3.06 -3.60 -16.77
N VAL A 148 2.07 -4.05 -16.00
CA VAL A 148 0.64 -3.79 -16.23
C VAL A 148 0.28 -2.44 -15.62
N SER A 149 -0.31 -1.55 -16.42
CA SER A 149 -0.86 -0.29 -15.91
C SER A 149 -2.17 -0.52 -15.16
N PHE A 150 -2.52 0.41 -14.25
CA PHE A 150 -3.79 0.38 -13.55
C PHE A 150 -4.99 0.27 -14.51
N ASP A 151 -4.96 0.99 -15.62
CA ASP A 151 -6.06 1.00 -16.60
C ASP A 151 -6.12 -0.29 -17.44
N GLU A 152 -5.00 -0.97 -17.66
CA GLU A 152 -5.01 -2.32 -18.25
C GLU A 152 -5.63 -3.34 -17.30
N ALA A 153 -5.23 -3.30 -16.02
CA ALA A 153 -5.80 -4.18 -15.00
C ALA A 153 -7.31 -3.93 -14.83
N TYR A 154 -7.73 -2.67 -14.67
CA TYR A 154 -9.15 -2.29 -14.59
C TYR A 154 -9.95 -2.83 -15.78
N ARG A 155 -9.42 -2.72 -17.01
CA ARG A 155 -10.11 -3.20 -18.22
C ARG A 155 -10.34 -4.70 -18.21
N GLU A 156 -9.36 -5.46 -17.74
CA GLU A 156 -9.47 -6.91 -17.63
C GLU A 156 -10.46 -7.31 -16.53
N PHE A 157 -10.38 -6.68 -15.34
CA PHE A 157 -11.37 -6.89 -14.29
C PHE A 157 -12.79 -6.51 -14.73
N ALA A 158 -12.93 -5.45 -15.51
CA ALA A 158 -14.22 -5.00 -16.05
C ALA A 158 -14.79 -6.04 -17.04
N ARG A 159 -13.95 -6.70 -17.82
CA ARG A 159 -14.34 -7.80 -18.71
C ARG A 159 -14.84 -9.00 -17.91
N MET A 160 -14.08 -9.44 -16.91
CA MET A 160 -14.45 -10.55 -16.02
C MET A 160 -15.76 -10.27 -15.28
N ALA A 161 -15.92 -9.07 -14.70
CA ALA A 161 -17.11 -8.69 -13.95
C ALA A 161 -18.38 -8.71 -14.83
N ARG A 162 -18.32 -8.17 -16.06
CA ARG A 162 -19.44 -8.23 -17.01
C ARG A 162 -19.75 -9.66 -17.42
N ALA A 163 -18.72 -10.45 -17.73
CA ALA A 163 -18.89 -11.86 -18.10
C ALA A 163 -19.60 -12.66 -17.01
N ALA A 164 -19.24 -12.44 -15.74
CA ALA A 164 -19.91 -13.04 -14.59
C ALA A 164 -21.38 -12.59 -14.45
N GLU A 165 -21.65 -11.28 -14.55
CA GLU A 165 -23.01 -10.73 -14.42
C GLU A 165 -23.93 -11.22 -15.55
N GLU A 166 -23.44 -11.23 -16.79
CA GLU A 166 -24.15 -11.70 -17.99
C GLU A 166 -24.42 -13.21 -17.95
N ALA A 167 -23.47 -14.00 -17.42
CA ALA A 167 -23.63 -15.43 -17.20
C ALA A 167 -24.66 -15.75 -16.10
N GLY A 168 -25.01 -14.77 -15.26
CA GLY A 168 -26.04 -14.90 -14.24
C GLY A 168 -25.52 -15.17 -12.83
N ALA A 169 -24.33 -14.67 -12.48
CA ALA A 169 -23.86 -14.64 -11.08
C ALA A 169 -24.76 -13.75 -10.19
N ASP A 170 -24.83 -14.09 -8.90
CA ASP A 170 -25.61 -13.34 -7.88
C ASP A 170 -24.77 -12.33 -7.13
N LEU A 171 -23.46 -12.56 -7.05
CA LEU A 171 -22.46 -11.70 -6.42
C LEU A 171 -21.10 -11.93 -7.09
N ILE A 172 -20.17 -11.02 -6.85
CA ILE A 172 -18.76 -11.18 -7.23
C ILE A 172 -17.93 -11.34 -5.97
N VAL A 173 -17.04 -12.34 -5.98
CA VAL A 173 -15.98 -12.49 -4.98
C VAL A 173 -14.65 -12.17 -5.66
N ILE A 174 -13.93 -11.20 -5.10
CA ILE A 174 -12.57 -10.83 -5.49
C ILE A 174 -11.66 -11.38 -4.40
N GLU A 175 -10.89 -12.41 -4.69
CA GLU A 175 -10.16 -13.15 -3.67
C GLU A 175 -8.65 -13.27 -3.90
N THR A 176 -7.91 -13.55 -2.83
CA THR A 176 -6.47 -13.81 -2.84
C THR A 176 -5.63 -12.67 -3.44
N MET A 177 -6.10 -11.43 -3.33
CA MET A 177 -5.31 -10.26 -3.76
C MET A 177 -4.18 -9.98 -2.77
N THR A 178 -2.98 -9.77 -3.29
CA THR A 178 -1.77 -9.42 -2.51
C THR A 178 -1.37 -7.95 -2.66
N ASP A 179 -1.92 -7.26 -3.66
CA ASP A 179 -1.69 -5.85 -3.96
C ASP A 179 -2.99 -5.05 -3.79
N LEU A 180 -2.95 -3.99 -2.98
CA LEU A 180 -4.10 -3.13 -2.73
C LEU A 180 -4.45 -2.26 -3.96
N ALA A 181 -3.48 -1.93 -4.83
CA ALA A 181 -3.73 -1.20 -6.07
C ALA A 181 -4.50 -2.07 -7.07
N GLU A 182 -4.10 -3.34 -7.23
CA GLU A 182 -4.80 -4.34 -8.04
C GLU A 182 -6.21 -4.59 -7.50
N MET A 183 -6.36 -4.79 -6.18
CA MET A 183 -7.67 -4.92 -5.54
C MET A 183 -8.55 -3.69 -5.79
N ARG A 184 -8.00 -2.47 -5.72
CA ARG A 184 -8.75 -1.24 -6.05
C ARG A 184 -9.23 -1.25 -7.50
N ALA A 185 -8.39 -1.66 -8.46
CA ALA A 185 -8.79 -1.77 -9.86
C ALA A 185 -9.95 -2.76 -10.04
N ALA A 186 -9.89 -3.91 -9.36
CA ALA A 186 -10.93 -4.93 -9.39
C ALA A 186 -12.25 -4.44 -8.78
N VAL A 187 -12.21 -3.86 -7.57
CA VAL A 187 -13.42 -3.33 -6.91
C VAL A 187 -14.05 -2.21 -7.73
N LEU A 188 -13.25 -1.28 -8.29
CA LEU A 188 -13.77 -0.23 -9.16
C LEU A 188 -14.38 -0.80 -10.44
N ALA A 189 -13.76 -1.81 -11.05
CA ALA A 189 -14.30 -2.46 -12.23
C ALA A 189 -15.66 -3.10 -11.93
N VAL A 190 -15.80 -3.86 -10.84
CA VAL A 190 -17.08 -4.48 -10.48
C VAL A 190 -18.13 -3.42 -10.12
N LYS A 191 -17.73 -2.39 -9.34
CA LYS A 191 -18.59 -1.27 -8.92
C LYS A 191 -19.13 -0.46 -10.10
N GLU A 192 -18.31 -0.24 -11.12
CA GLU A 192 -18.65 0.59 -12.27
C GLU A 192 -19.39 -0.21 -13.36
N GLN A 193 -19.11 -1.51 -13.49
CA GLN A 193 -19.59 -2.31 -14.62
C GLN A 193 -20.80 -3.20 -14.28
N THR A 194 -21.09 -3.41 -13.00
CA THR A 194 -22.14 -4.33 -12.58
C THR A 194 -23.02 -3.71 -11.49
N ARG A 195 -24.15 -4.37 -11.19
CA ARG A 195 -24.97 -4.05 -10.01
C ARG A 195 -24.90 -5.11 -8.93
N LEU A 196 -23.94 -6.03 -9.02
CA LEU A 196 -23.81 -7.14 -8.08
C LEU A 196 -23.17 -6.70 -6.75
N PRO A 197 -23.48 -7.39 -5.64
CA PRO A 197 -22.72 -7.28 -4.40
C PRO A 197 -21.25 -7.68 -4.59
N ILE A 198 -20.35 -7.01 -3.88
CA ILE A 198 -18.88 -7.18 -3.95
C ILE A 198 -18.39 -7.75 -2.62
N PHE A 199 -17.83 -8.95 -2.68
CA PHE A 199 -17.11 -9.59 -1.58
C PHE A 199 -15.62 -9.47 -1.91
N ALA A 200 -14.84 -8.79 -1.08
CA ALA A 200 -13.44 -8.49 -1.38
C ALA A 200 -12.53 -9.01 -0.27
N THR A 201 -11.68 -9.99 -0.58
CA THR A 201 -10.74 -10.57 0.36
C THR A 201 -9.29 -10.35 -0.07
N MET A 202 -8.43 -10.08 0.90
CA MET A 202 -6.99 -10.05 0.71
C MET A 202 -6.35 -11.22 1.44
N THR A 203 -5.15 -11.59 1.01
CA THR A 203 -4.36 -12.63 1.66
C THR A 203 -3.13 -12.05 2.36
N PHE A 204 -2.82 -12.56 3.55
CA PHE A 204 -1.77 -12.05 4.42
C PHE A 204 -0.76 -13.15 4.74
N GLU A 205 0.50 -12.75 4.85
CA GLU A 205 1.59 -13.59 5.33
C GLU A 205 1.57 -13.66 6.88
N ALA A 206 2.41 -14.53 7.45
CA ALA A 206 2.45 -14.78 8.89
C ALA A 206 2.82 -13.54 9.73
N ASP A 207 3.44 -12.53 9.11
CA ASP A 207 3.76 -11.25 9.74
C ASP A 207 2.55 -10.30 9.87
N GLY A 208 1.40 -10.69 9.32
CA GLY A 208 0.17 -9.91 9.34
C GLY A 208 0.16 -8.77 8.34
N ARG A 209 0.82 -8.95 7.18
CA ARG A 209 0.80 -8.03 6.04
C ARG A 209 0.64 -8.80 4.73
N THR A 210 0.16 -8.11 3.69
CA THR A 210 0.21 -8.65 2.33
C THR A 210 1.64 -8.59 1.79
N PHE A 211 1.88 -9.25 0.65
CA PHE A 211 3.18 -9.22 -0.06
C PHE A 211 3.76 -7.80 -0.27
N LEU A 212 2.91 -6.80 -0.51
CA LEU A 212 3.34 -5.39 -0.67
C LEU A 212 3.28 -4.56 0.62
N GLY A 213 3.08 -5.21 1.77
CA GLY A 213 3.16 -4.60 3.10
C GLY A 213 1.82 -4.09 3.65
N THR A 214 0.68 -4.37 3.01
CA THR A 214 -0.63 -3.88 3.46
C THR A 214 -1.09 -4.61 4.73
N PRO A 215 -1.34 -3.91 5.85
CA PRO A 215 -1.90 -4.54 7.03
C PRO A 215 -3.43 -4.72 6.94
N PRO A 216 -4.03 -5.67 7.69
CA PRO A 216 -5.46 -5.97 7.68
C PRO A 216 -6.37 -4.75 7.88
N GLU A 217 -6.06 -3.87 8.83
CA GLU A 217 -6.85 -2.66 9.10
C GLU A 217 -6.81 -1.65 7.95
N VAL A 218 -5.70 -1.55 7.20
CA VAL A 218 -5.59 -0.68 6.01
C VAL A 218 -6.45 -1.25 4.88
N ALA A 219 -6.38 -2.56 4.65
CA ALA A 219 -7.25 -3.22 3.68
C ALA A 219 -8.72 -2.99 4.05
N ALA A 220 -9.09 -3.17 5.31
CA ALA A 220 -10.45 -3.01 5.78
C ALA A 220 -11.01 -1.60 5.53
N VAL A 221 -10.33 -0.55 6.01
CA VAL A 221 -10.83 0.83 5.84
C VAL A 221 -10.84 1.28 4.38
N THR A 222 -9.92 0.77 3.57
CA THR A 222 -9.82 1.11 2.15
C THR A 222 -10.95 0.46 1.35
N LEU A 223 -11.18 -0.85 1.53
CA LEU A 223 -12.23 -1.58 0.82
C LEU A 223 -13.63 -1.16 1.27
N ASP A 224 -13.79 -0.87 2.56
CA ASP A 224 -15.02 -0.29 3.09
C ASP A 224 -15.34 1.03 2.37
N ALA A 225 -14.41 1.99 2.39
CA ALA A 225 -14.60 3.30 1.76
C ALA A 225 -14.80 3.20 0.23
N LEU A 226 -14.12 2.27 -0.44
CA LEU A 226 -14.24 2.06 -1.88
C LEU A 226 -15.61 1.49 -2.28
N GLY A 227 -16.30 0.82 -1.34
CA GLY A 227 -17.67 0.35 -1.51
C GLY A 227 -17.78 -1.15 -1.74
N ALA A 228 -16.83 -1.96 -1.26
CA ALA A 228 -17.05 -3.40 -1.08
C ALA A 228 -18.19 -3.63 -0.06
N ASP A 229 -19.04 -4.62 -0.27
CA ASP A 229 -20.19 -4.88 0.59
C ASP A 229 -19.84 -5.85 1.72
N VAL A 230 -18.90 -6.76 1.47
CA VAL A 230 -18.28 -7.65 2.45
C VAL A 230 -16.77 -7.60 2.24
N ILE A 231 -16.01 -7.54 3.32
CA ILE A 231 -14.55 -7.49 3.28
C ILE A 231 -13.97 -8.66 4.06
N GLY A 232 -12.78 -9.17 3.74
CA GLY A 232 -12.30 -10.33 4.48
C GLY A 232 -10.90 -10.80 4.18
N ILE A 233 -10.63 -12.00 4.68
CA ILE A 233 -9.36 -12.70 4.55
C ILE A 233 -9.60 -14.09 3.98
N ASN A 234 -8.80 -14.47 3.00
CA ASN A 234 -8.77 -15.85 2.52
C ASN A 234 -7.33 -16.33 2.28
N CYS A 235 -7.15 -17.65 2.27
CA CYS A 235 -5.90 -18.32 1.91
C CYS A 235 -4.70 -18.04 2.85
N SER A 236 -3.50 -18.44 2.40
CA SER A 236 -2.18 -18.41 3.06
C SER A 236 -2.04 -19.16 4.38
N LEU A 237 -2.90 -18.89 5.35
CA LEU A 237 -2.73 -19.30 6.74
C LEU A 237 -3.92 -20.13 7.24
N GLY A 238 -3.70 -20.85 8.34
CA GLY A 238 -4.74 -21.56 9.06
C GLY A 238 -5.67 -20.62 9.84
N PRO A 239 -6.81 -21.13 10.35
CA PRO A 239 -7.81 -20.31 11.03
C PRO A 239 -7.30 -19.72 12.34
N ALA A 240 -6.40 -20.41 13.06
CA ALA A 240 -5.82 -19.91 14.31
C ALA A 240 -4.88 -18.71 14.05
N GLU A 241 -4.06 -18.80 13.01
CA GLU A 241 -3.12 -17.75 12.62
C GLU A 241 -3.82 -16.52 12.05
N ILE A 242 -4.96 -16.70 11.35
CA ILE A 242 -5.73 -15.59 10.75
C ILE A 242 -6.56 -14.83 11.80
N ARG A 243 -6.98 -15.46 12.89
CA ARG A 243 -7.88 -14.85 13.89
C ARG A 243 -7.40 -13.47 14.41
N PRO A 244 -6.13 -13.25 14.79
CA PRO A 244 -5.64 -11.92 15.19
C PRO A 244 -5.78 -10.85 14.09
N PHE A 245 -5.65 -11.24 12.82
CA PHE A 245 -5.77 -10.33 11.68
C PHE A 245 -7.23 -9.95 11.44
N VAL A 246 -8.13 -10.92 11.59
CA VAL A 246 -9.58 -10.70 11.58
C VAL A 246 -9.99 -9.73 12.68
N GLN A 247 -9.49 -9.90 13.91
CA GLN A 247 -9.78 -8.98 15.02
C GLN A 247 -9.36 -7.54 14.72
N ARG A 248 -8.24 -7.33 14.02
CA ARG A 248 -7.80 -6.00 13.55
C ARG A 248 -8.77 -5.42 12.52
N MET A 249 -9.24 -6.20 11.55
CA MET A 249 -10.27 -5.76 10.58
C MET A 249 -11.60 -5.43 11.28
N LEU A 250 -12.04 -6.30 12.19
CA LEU A 250 -13.21 -6.05 13.03
C LEU A 250 -13.02 -4.81 13.93
N GLY A 251 -11.79 -4.37 14.15
CA GLY A 251 -11.45 -3.15 14.86
C GLY A 251 -11.86 -1.87 14.13
N VAL A 252 -12.00 -1.88 12.80
CA VAL A 252 -12.02 -0.62 12.01
C VAL A 252 -13.17 -0.48 11.02
N THR A 253 -14.05 -1.49 10.92
CA THR A 253 -15.25 -1.44 10.06
C THR A 253 -16.47 -2.03 10.76
N ALA A 254 -17.67 -1.58 10.39
CA ALA A 254 -18.92 -2.24 10.77
C ALA A 254 -19.45 -3.20 9.72
N LYS A 255 -18.87 -3.23 8.52
CA LYS A 255 -19.31 -4.15 7.45
C LYS A 255 -19.15 -5.61 7.86
N PRO A 256 -19.95 -6.53 7.28
CA PRO A 256 -19.73 -7.94 7.45
C PRO A 256 -18.29 -8.30 7.05
N VAL A 257 -17.63 -9.07 7.92
CA VAL A 257 -16.29 -9.61 7.65
C VAL A 257 -16.40 -11.08 7.24
N MET A 258 -15.63 -11.46 6.22
CA MET A 258 -15.54 -12.81 5.66
C MET A 258 -14.23 -13.50 6.01
N VAL A 259 -14.27 -14.81 6.26
CA VAL A 259 -13.07 -15.65 6.45
C VAL A 259 -13.16 -16.96 5.66
N GLN A 260 -12.12 -17.25 4.87
CA GLN A 260 -11.90 -18.54 4.19
C GLN A 260 -10.45 -18.98 4.40
N ALA A 261 -10.14 -19.55 5.57
CA ALA A 261 -8.79 -19.99 5.92
C ALA A 261 -8.38 -21.29 5.19
N ASN A 262 -7.07 -21.53 5.07
CA ASN A 262 -6.55 -22.83 4.62
C ASN A 262 -6.70 -23.88 5.74
N ALA A 263 -6.72 -25.16 5.38
CA ALA A 263 -6.65 -26.27 6.34
C ALA A 263 -5.23 -26.47 6.93
N GLY A 264 -4.52 -25.37 7.22
CA GLY A 264 -3.11 -25.35 7.60
C GLY A 264 -2.17 -25.12 6.42
N LEU A 265 -0.87 -25.08 6.71
CA LEU A 265 0.15 -24.94 5.67
C LEU A 265 0.29 -26.26 4.89
N PRO A 266 0.36 -26.20 3.55
CA PRO A 266 0.58 -27.39 2.75
C PRO A 266 1.99 -27.94 2.99
N HIS A 267 2.09 -29.26 3.10
CA HIS A 267 3.37 -29.97 3.04
C HIS A 267 3.23 -31.17 2.11
N VAL A 268 4.36 -31.67 1.60
CA VAL A 268 4.36 -32.83 0.70
C VAL A 268 4.66 -34.08 1.51
N GLU A 269 3.73 -35.02 1.48
CA GLU A 269 3.89 -36.37 2.05
C GLU A 269 3.64 -37.38 0.92
N ASP A 270 4.60 -38.29 0.68
CA ASP A 270 4.54 -39.29 -0.40
C ASP A 270 4.24 -38.73 -1.82
N GLY A 271 4.67 -37.51 -2.10
CA GLY A 271 4.43 -36.83 -3.38
C GLY A 271 3.03 -36.24 -3.54
N GLN A 272 2.21 -36.25 -2.49
CA GLN A 272 0.91 -35.60 -2.43
C GLN A 272 0.95 -34.37 -1.52
N THR A 273 0.20 -33.33 -1.86
CA THR A 273 0.03 -32.16 -0.99
C THR A 273 -0.96 -32.49 0.12
N VAL A 274 -0.50 -32.49 1.37
CA VAL A 274 -1.28 -32.74 2.58
C VAL A 274 -1.38 -31.46 3.40
N TYR A 275 -2.51 -31.31 4.08
CA TYR A 275 -2.83 -30.18 4.95
C TYR A 275 -2.94 -30.65 6.39
N SER A 276 -2.40 -29.87 7.33
CA SER A 276 -2.17 -30.32 8.71
C SER A 276 -3.39 -30.25 9.64
N ILE A 277 -4.40 -29.43 9.31
CA ILE A 277 -5.53 -29.16 10.21
C ILE A 277 -6.75 -29.98 9.77
N GLY A 278 -7.25 -30.83 10.66
CA GLY A 278 -8.46 -31.63 10.44
C GLY A 278 -9.77 -30.82 10.51
N PRO A 279 -10.90 -31.38 10.04
CA PRO A 279 -12.20 -30.68 10.02
C PRO A 279 -12.65 -30.16 11.39
N GLU A 280 -12.53 -30.96 12.45
CA GLU A 280 -13.00 -30.59 13.79
C GLU A 280 -12.20 -29.44 14.40
N GLU A 281 -10.87 -29.49 14.23
CA GLU A 281 -9.96 -28.43 14.68
C GLU A 281 -10.22 -27.13 13.92
N TYR A 282 -10.39 -27.22 12.60
CA TYR A 282 -10.72 -26.08 11.76
C TYR A 282 -12.04 -25.42 12.18
N ALA A 283 -13.10 -26.22 12.35
CA ALA A 283 -14.40 -25.73 12.75
C ALA A 283 -14.38 -25.07 14.14
N ALA A 284 -13.64 -25.64 15.09
CA ALA A 284 -13.49 -25.04 16.42
C ALA A 284 -12.85 -23.65 16.35
N ALA A 285 -11.76 -23.49 15.58
CA ALA A 285 -11.10 -22.20 15.40
C ALA A 285 -11.99 -21.17 14.68
N VAL A 286 -12.75 -21.59 13.66
CA VAL A 286 -13.70 -20.71 12.97
C VAL A 286 -14.87 -20.29 13.87
N ALA A 287 -15.35 -21.16 14.75
CA ALA A 287 -16.40 -20.83 15.71
C ALA A 287 -16.00 -19.68 16.65
N GLU A 288 -14.72 -19.60 17.03
CA GLU A 288 -14.19 -18.48 17.80
C GLU A 288 -14.24 -17.17 17.01
N MET A 289 -13.91 -17.19 15.72
CA MET A 289 -14.00 -16.01 14.86
C MET A 289 -15.44 -15.56 14.61
N VAL A 290 -16.40 -16.50 14.48
CA VAL A 290 -17.84 -16.18 14.46
C VAL A 290 -18.25 -15.49 15.76
N THR A 291 -17.71 -15.93 16.90
CA THR A 291 -17.94 -15.30 18.22
C THR A 291 -17.29 -13.91 18.31
N ASP A 292 -16.16 -13.68 17.63
CA ASP A 292 -15.52 -12.36 17.54
C ASP A 292 -16.32 -11.38 16.64
N GLY A 293 -17.22 -11.89 15.80
CA GLY A 293 -18.13 -11.10 14.96
C GLY A 293 -17.99 -11.31 13.44
N VAL A 294 -17.33 -12.39 12.99
CA VAL A 294 -17.30 -12.78 11.57
C VAL A 294 -18.71 -13.16 11.09
N GLY A 295 -19.12 -12.57 9.97
CA GLY A 295 -20.46 -12.75 9.41
C GLY A 295 -20.52 -13.81 8.31
N VAL A 296 -19.46 -13.94 7.52
CA VAL A 296 -19.38 -14.84 6.37
C VAL A 296 -18.21 -15.80 6.56
N ILE A 297 -18.44 -17.10 6.37
CA ILE A 297 -17.40 -18.12 6.52
C ILE A 297 -17.38 -19.07 5.33
N GLY A 298 -16.24 -19.71 5.09
CA GLY A 298 -16.07 -20.78 4.12
C GLY A 298 -14.70 -21.41 4.30
N GLY A 299 -14.24 -22.16 3.29
CA GLY A 299 -12.90 -22.73 3.26
C GLY A 299 -12.10 -22.31 2.03
N CYS A 300 -10.78 -22.42 2.11
CA CYS A 300 -9.88 -22.23 0.98
C CYS A 300 -9.09 -23.54 0.73
N CYS A 301 -7.79 -23.46 0.45
CA CYS A 301 -6.95 -24.61 0.12
C CYS A 301 -6.92 -25.64 1.26
N GLY A 302 -7.07 -26.92 0.90
CA GLY A 302 -7.09 -28.05 1.82
C GLY A 302 -8.46 -28.36 2.43
N THR A 303 -9.45 -27.48 2.25
CA THR A 303 -10.80 -27.71 2.79
C THR A 303 -11.66 -28.53 1.82
N THR A 304 -12.35 -29.54 2.36
CA THR A 304 -13.23 -30.46 1.62
C THR A 304 -14.68 -30.33 2.14
N PRO A 305 -15.67 -31.00 1.52
CA PRO A 305 -17.06 -30.97 2.01
C PRO A 305 -17.22 -31.35 3.49
N ALA A 306 -16.33 -32.16 4.07
CA ALA A 306 -16.35 -32.48 5.50
C ALA A 306 -16.16 -31.26 6.41
N TYR A 307 -15.37 -30.27 5.97
CA TYR A 307 -15.18 -29.01 6.70
C TYR A 307 -16.46 -28.17 6.59
N THR A 308 -17.01 -28.03 5.38
CA THR A 308 -18.23 -27.28 5.10
C THR A 308 -19.43 -27.79 5.93
N GLU A 309 -19.57 -29.11 6.11
CA GLU A 309 -20.64 -29.67 6.95
C GLU A 309 -20.55 -29.21 8.41
N LEU A 310 -19.35 -29.13 8.96
CA LEU A 310 -19.13 -28.63 10.33
C LEU A 310 -19.38 -27.12 10.42
N LEU A 311 -18.95 -26.36 9.42
CA LEU A 311 -19.22 -24.92 9.35
C LEU A 311 -20.73 -24.62 9.24
N ALA A 312 -21.48 -25.43 8.49
CA ALA A 312 -22.94 -25.32 8.37
C ALA A 312 -23.63 -25.44 9.74
N ARG A 313 -23.14 -26.33 10.61
CA ARG A 313 -23.65 -26.50 11.98
C ARG A 313 -23.38 -25.27 12.85
N ILE A 314 -22.23 -24.59 12.66
CA ILE A 314 -21.88 -23.36 13.38
C ILE A 314 -22.86 -22.25 13.01
N VAL A 315 -23.02 -21.96 11.71
CA VAL A 315 -23.89 -20.85 11.26
C VAL A 315 -25.36 -21.09 11.58
N ALA A 316 -25.82 -22.33 11.58
CA ALA A 316 -27.20 -22.67 11.97
C ALA A 316 -27.46 -22.46 13.47
N GLY A 317 -26.43 -22.53 14.31
CA GLY A 317 -26.51 -22.38 15.77
C GLY A 317 -26.28 -20.95 16.28
N CYS A 318 -25.87 -20.02 15.41
CA CYS A 318 -25.44 -18.68 15.79
C CYS A 318 -26.25 -17.59 15.08
N THR A 319 -26.35 -16.44 15.74
CA THR A 319 -26.86 -15.20 15.13
C THR A 319 -25.71 -14.19 15.04
N PRO A 320 -25.54 -13.47 13.91
CA PRO A 320 -24.48 -12.49 13.79
C PRO A 320 -24.53 -11.43 14.88
N GLN A 321 -23.35 -10.99 15.32
CA GLN A 321 -23.26 -9.85 16.22
C GLN A 321 -23.57 -8.56 15.48
N THR A 322 -24.39 -7.71 16.09
CA THR A 322 -24.61 -6.36 15.57
C THR A 322 -23.34 -5.53 15.78
N ARG A 323 -22.80 -5.01 14.69
CA ARG A 323 -21.59 -4.17 14.70
C ARG A 323 -22.01 -2.72 14.57
N THR A 324 -21.41 -1.84 15.38
CA THR A 324 -21.64 -0.39 15.31
C THR A 324 -20.47 0.29 14.65
N GLU A 325 -20.76 1.20 13.71
CA GLU A 325 -19.75 2.09 13.15
C GLU A 325 -19.13 2.94 14.26
N ARG A 326 -17.81 3.10 14.19
CA ARG A 326 -17.08 4.07 15.02
C ARG A 326 -16.90 5.33 14.19
N PRO A 327 -17.21 6.53 14.72
CA PRO A 327 -17.04 7.79 13.98
C PRO A 327 -15.57 8.24 13.87
N ASP A 328 -14.64 7.28 13.75
CA ASP A 328 -13.21 7.54 13.72
C ASP A 328 -12.81 8.06 12.34
N PHE A 329 -12.14 9.21 12.29
CA PHE A 329 -11.57 9.67 11.04
C PHE A 329 -10.36 8.81 10.68
N THR A 330 -10.36 8.25 9.47
CA THR A 330 -9.27 7.38 9.00
C THR A 330 -8.84 7.78 7.59
N CYS A 331 -7.53 7.90 7.37
CA CYS A 331 -6.91 7.96 6.05
C CYS A 331 -5.75 6.96 5.98
N ALA A 332 -5.49 6.42 4.79
CA ALA A 332 -4.52 5.34 4.65
C ALA A 332 -3.73 5.44 3.34
N SER A 333 -2.44 5.09 3.40
CA SER A 333 -1.68 4.61 2.24
C SER A 333 -1.82 3.09 2.13
N ALA A 334 -1.05 2.46 1.25
CA ALA A 334 -1.05 1.01 1.14
C ALA A 334 -0.51 0.32 2.40
N GLN A 335 0.25 1.03 3.24
CA GLN A 335 1.06 0.43 4.31
C GLN A 335 0.82 1.06 5.69
N ARG A 336 0.24 2.26 5.75
CA ARG A 336 0.02 3.01 7.00
C ARG A 336 -1.40 3.51 7.09
N LEU A 337 -2.00 3.30 8.27
CA LEU A 337 -3.24 3.91 8.70
C LEU A 337 -2.94 5.10 9.61
N VAL A 338 -3.63 6.21 9.37
CA VAL A 338 -3.77 7.31 10.33
C VAL A 338 -5.22 7.31 10.79
N CYS A 339 -5.42 7.30 12.11
CA CYS A 339 -6.72 7.27 12.75
C CYS A 339 -6.78 8.40 13.79
N LEU A 340 -7.84 9.20 13.73
CA LEU A 340 -8.18 10.24 14.71
C LEU A 340 -9.49 9.83 15.36
N ALA A 341 -9.40 9.08 16.46
CA ALA A 341 -10.53 8.41 17.08
C ALA A 341 -11.52 9.38 17.75
N GLU A 342 -12.82 9.06 17.69
CA GLU A 342 -13.88 9.85 18.34
C GLU A 342 -13.64 10.01 19.85
N GLY A 343 -13.89 11.22 20.37
CA GLY A 343 -13.70 11.54 21.78
C GLY A 343 -12.24 11.70 22.22
N THR A 344 -11.27 11.50 21.32
CA THR A 344 -9.86 11.78 21.58
C THR A 344 -9.46 13.18 21.09
N ARG A 345 -8.24 13.61 21.45
CA ARG A 345 -7.62 14.86 20.99
C ARG A 345 -6.37 14.58 20.16
N GLN A 346 -6.32 13.43 19.49
CA GLN A 346 -5.18 13.01 18.68
C GLN A 346 -4.90 14.01 17.55
N VAL A 347 -3.63 14.17 17.18
CA VAL A 347 -3.21 15.11 16.14
C VAL A 347 -2.43 14.42 15.03
N ALA A 348 -2.81 14.70 13.77
CA ALA A 348 -2.10 14.23 12.58
C ALA A 348 -1.52 15.40 11.79
N VAL A 349 -0.19 15.45 11.67
CA VAL A 349 0.49 16.52 10.90
C VAL A 349 0.39 16.23 9.40
N ILE A 350 -0.14 17.20 8.63
CA ILE A 350 -0.15 17.16 7.17
C ILE A 350 0.99 18.03 6.64
N GLY A 351 1.95 17.43 5.95
CA GLY A 351 3.12 18.12 5.41
C GLY A 351 2.82 18.96 4.16
N GLU A 352 3.08 20.27 4.22
CA GLU A 352 2.72 21.26 3.17
C GLU A 352 3.79 21.49 2.07
N ARG A 353 4.93 20.80 2.11
CA ARG A 353 6.09 21.20 1.29
C ARG A 353 5.94 20.85 -0.20
N LEU A 354 5.12 19.88 -0.56
CA LEU A 354 4.82 19.51 -1.94
C LEU A 354 3.77 20.46 -2.55
N ASN A 355 4.10 21.74 -2.58
CA ASN A 355 3.27 22.79 -3.16
C ASN A 355 4.16 23.81 -3.91
N PRO A 356 4.01 23.97 -5.24
CA PRO A 356 4.89 24.79 -6.06
C PRO A 356 4.76 26.29 -5.82
N THR A 357 3.74 26.75 -5.09
CA THR A 357 3.49 28.18 -4.82
C THR A 357 4.69 28.80 -4.11
N GLY A 358 5.36 29.76 -4.78
CA GLY A 358 6.56 30.44 -4.27
C GLY A 358 7.85 29.58 -4.22
N LYS A 359 7.81 28.29 -4.58
CA LYS A 359 8.95 27.36 -4.49
C LYS A 359 9.62 27.11 -5.84
N LYS A 360 10.56 27.98 -6.22
CA LYS A 360 11.25 27.95 -7.54
C LYS A 360 11.84 26.58 -7.91
N ARG A 361 12.46 25.87 -6.96
CA ARG A 361 13.08 24.56 -7.22
C ARG A 361 12.04 23.48 -7.54
N LEU A 362 10.94 23.42 -6.79
CA LEU A 362 9.84 22.50 -7.06
C LEU A 362 9.14 22.82 -8.39
N GLN A 363 8.94 24.11 -8.70
CA GLN A 363 8.42 24.52 -10.00
C GLN A 363 9.30 24.06 -11.16
N ALA A 364 10.63 24.15 -11.02
CA ALA A 364 11.56 23.68 -12.03
C ALA A 364 11.50 22.15 -12.17
N ALA A 365 11.46 21.43 -11.05
CA ALA A 365 11.37 19.98 -11.04
C ALA A 365 10.09 19.46 -11.72
N LEU A 366 8.92 20.02 -11.38
CA LEU A 366 7.64 19.63 -12.01
C LEU A 366 7.65 19.88 -13.52
N ARG A 367 8.20 21.00 -13.98
CA ARG A 367 8.34 21.29 -15.42
C ARG A 367 9.31 20.37 -16.13
N ALA A 368 10.41 20.00 -15.47
CA ALA A 368 11.42 19.11 -16.02
C ALA A 368 11.02 17.62 -15.94
N GLY A 369 9.96 17.29 -15.18
CA GLY A 369 9.61 15.91 -14.87
C GLY A 369 10.60 15.24 -13.92
N ASP A 370 11.34 16.02 -13.12
CA ASP A 370 12.29 15.53 -12.11
C ASP A 370 11.52 14.96 -10.90
N MET A 371 11.12 13.68 -11.03
CA MET A 371 10.39 12.97 -9.98
C MET A 371 11.26 12.67 -8.76
N ASP A 372 12.57 12.51 -8.93
CA ASP A 372 13.50 12.26 -7.83
C ASP A 372 13.44 13.41 -6.80
N TYR A 373 13.43 14.66 -7.25
CA TYR A 373 13.28 15.80 -6.35
C TYR A 373 11.91 15.85 -5.66
N VAL A 374 10.83 15.52 -6.38
CA VAL A 374 9.47 15.51 -5.83
C VAL A 374 9.34 14.43 -4.75
N VAL A 375 9.74 13.19 -5.06
CA VAL A 375 9.75 12.07 -4.13
C VAL A 375 10.67 12.35 -2.93
N GLY A 376 11.85 12.94 -3.16
CA GLY A 376 12.76 13.35 -2.09
C GLY A 376 12.16 14.39 -1.12
N GLN A 377 11.27 15.28 -1.58
CA GLN A 377 10.52 16.16 -0.67
C GLN A 377 9.47 15.39 0.13
N GLY A 378 8.83 14.36 -0.44
CA GLY A 378 7.90 13.48 0.27
C GLY A 378 8.59 12.71 1.39
N ILE A 379 9.69 12.02 1.06
CA ILE A 379 10.54 11.28 2.01
C ILE A 379 11.02 12.22 3.12
N SER A 380 11.56 13.39 2.76
CA SER A 380 12.06 14.35 3.75
C SER A 380 10.98 14.77 4.76
N GLN A 381 9.73 14.93 4.35
CA GLN A 381 8.64 15.29 5.26
C GLN A 381 8.23 14.13 6.17
N GLN A 382 8.27 12.90 5.66
CA GLN A 382 8.05 11.70 6.45
C GLN A 382 9.06 11.59 7.60
N GLU A 383 10.34 11.82 7.30
CA GLU A 383 11.42 11.80 8.30
C GLU A 383 11.29 12.93 9.33
N GLN A 384 10.73 14.06 8.90
CA GLN A 384 10.47 15.22 9.76
C GLN A 384 9.22 15.04 10.65
N GLY A 385 8.52 13.90 10.56
CA GLY A 385 7.40 13.56 11.41
C GLY A 385 6.03 13.98 10.88
N ALA A 386 5.87 14.14 9.56
CA ALA A 386 4.54 14.22 8.96
C ALA A 386 3.79 12.88 9.12
N ASP A 387 2.47 12.96 9.31
CA ASP A 387 1.57 11.82 9.37
C ASP A 387 0.83 11.61 8.04
N ALA A 388 0.68 12.66 7.23
CA ALA A 388 0.18 12.64 5.85
C ALA A 388 0.89 13.73 5.03
N LEU A 389 0.77 13.69 3.69
CA LEU A 389 1.38 14.67 2.79
C LEU A 389 0.33 15.38 1.94
N ASP A 390 0.35 16.71 1.95
CA ASP A 390 -0.41 17.54 1.00
C ASP A 390 0.35 17.64 -0.32
N VAL A 391 -0.32 17.30 -1.42
CA VAL A 391 0.25 17.18 -2.77
C VAL A 391 -0.48 18.12 -3.71
N ASN A 392 0.15 19.26 -4.00
CA ASN A 392 -0.31 20.24 -4.99
C ASN A 392 0.67 20.27 -6.16
N VAL A 393 0.17 20.15 -7.39
CA VAL A 393 0.98 20.26 -8.62
C VAL A 393 0.53 21.42 -9.52
N GLY A 394 -0.33 22.29 -9.00
CA GLY A 394 -0.93 23.43 -9.70
C GLY A 394 0.13 24.43 -10.14
N LEU A 395 0.45 24.42 -11.44
CA LEU A 395 1.43 25.32 -12.04
C LEU A 395 0.95 25.75 -13.43
N PRO A 396 0.89 27.06 -13.73
CA PRO A 396 0.46 27.51 -15.05
C PRO A 396 1.30 26.90 -16.18
N GLY A 397 0.60 26.33 -17.16
CA GLY A 397 1.19 25.71 -18.35
C GLY A 397 1.56 24.23 -18.21
N LEU A 398 1.32 23.60 -17.05
CA LEU A 398 1.37 22.14 -16.93
C LEU A 398 -0.01 21.53 -17.20
N ASP A 399 0.01 20.31 -17.72
CA ASP A 399 -1.14 19.41 -17.68
C ASP A 399 -1.26 18.90 -16.24
N GLU A 400 -2.14 19.53 -15.47
CA GLU A 400 -2.32 19.25 -14.05
C GLU A 400 -2.81 17.81 -13.81
N PRO A 401 -3.81 17.27 -14.56
CA PRO A 401 -4.19 15.87 -14.44
C PRO A 401 -3.07 14.87 -14.71
N ALA A 402 -2.35 15.00 -15.83
CA ALA A 402 -1.27 14.08 -16.16
C ALA A 402 -0.06 14.22 -15.21
N THR A 403 0.15 15.40 -14.65
CA THR A 403 1.20 15.62 -13.65
C THR A 403 0.82 15.04 -12.30
N MET A 404 -0.43 15.23 -11.87
CA MET A 404 -0.95 14.71 -10.61
C MET A 404 -0.94 13.18 -10.61
N GLU A 405 -1.32 12.54 -11.73
CA GLU A 405 -1.24 11.10 -11.91
C GLU A 405 0.18 10.58 -11.67
N ARG A 406 1.17 11.11 -12.40
CA ARG A 406 2.58 10.68 -12.29
C ARG A 406 3.14 10.92 -10.88
N VAL A 407 2.87 12.09 -10.30
CA VAL A 407 3.35 12.42 -8.94
C VAL A 407 2.71 11.49 -7.91
N SER A 408 1.42 11.21 -8.03
CA SER A 408 0.72 10.27 -7.14
C SER A 408 1.32 8.86 -7.21
N GLU A 409 1.53 8.32 -8.42
CA GLU A 409 2.10 6.98 -8.62
C GLU A 409 3.51 6.84 -8.05
N GLN A 410 4.35 7.85 -8.27
CA GLN A 410 5.73 7.84 -7.76
C GLN A 410 5.79 8.04 -6.24
N LEU A 411 4.98 8.95 -5.69
CA LEU A 411 4.94 9.15 -4.24
C LEU A 411 4.45 7.90 -3.53
N GLN A 412 3.33 7.30 -3.94
CA GLN A 412 2.79 6.13 -3.23
C GLN A 412 3.72 4.90 -3.28
N ALA A 413 4.63 4.83 -4.27
CA ALA A 413 5.62 3.77 -4.34
C ALA A 413 6.79 3.99 -3.36
N SER A 414 7.10 5.23 -2.99
CA SER A 414 8.29 5.57 -2.21
C SER A 414 8.01 6.06 -0.78
N VAL A 415 6.83 6.64 -0.51
CA VAL A 415 6.44 7.10 0.82
C VAL A 415 5.35 6.22 1.41
N VAL A 416 5.43 5.98 2.73
CA VAL A 416 4.43 5.17 3.43
C VAL A 416 3.28 6.01 3.99
N LEU A 417 3.35 7.34 3.87
CA LEU A 417 2.32 8.25 4.40
C LEU A 417 1.07 8.30 3.50
N PRO A 418 -0.14 8.43 4.10
CA PRO A 418 -1.33 8.82 3.38
C PRO A 418 -1.14 10.13 2.60
N LEU A 419 -1.77 10.23 1.42
CA LEU A 419 -1.71 11.41 0.56
C LEU A 419 -3.02 12.20 0.59
N GLN A 420 -2.86 13.51 0.63
CA GLN A 420 -3.89 14.51 0.45
C GLN A 420 -3.67 15.19 -0.90
N PHE A 421 -4.62 15.06 -1.83
CA PHE A 421 -4.50 15.64 -3.16
C PHE A 421 -5.11 17.04 -3.18
N ASP A 422 -4.28 18.05 -3.39
CA ASP A 422 -4.63 19.46 -3.39
C ASP A 422 -4.75 20.01 -4.82
N SER A 423 -5.98 20.22 -5.28
CA SER A 423 -6.28 20.77 -6.60
C SER A 423 -7.67 21.41 -6.65
N THR A 424 -7.82 22.43 -7.48
CA THR A 424 -9.12 23.00 -7.84
C THR A 424 -9.73 22.37 -9.09
N GLU A 425 -9.00 21.49 -9.80
CA GLU A 425 -9.45 20.83 -11.02
C GLU A 425 -9.96 19.40 -10.72
N PRO A 426 -11.26 19.12 -10.90
CA PRO A 426 -11.82 17.79 -10.62
C PRO A 426 -11.14 16.65 -11.39
N ALA A 427 -10.71 16.91 -12.64
CA ALA A 427 -10.01 15.91 -13.46
C ALA A 427 -8.64 15.53 -12.88
N ALA A 428 -7.93 16.48 -12.27
CA ALA A 428 -6.65 16.21 -11.62
C ALA A 428 -6.82 15.42 -10.33
N ILE A 429 -7.86 15.75 -9.54
CA ILE A 429 -8.24 14.96 -8.36
C ILE A 429 -8.54 13.53 -8.77
N GLU A 430 -9.41 13.34 -9.77
CA GLU A 430 -9.81 12.01 -10.25
C GLU A 430 -8.63 11.18 -10.75
N ALA A 431 -7.71 11.79 -11.52
CA ALA A 431 -6.53 11.12 -12.05
C ALA A 431 -5.66 10.47 -10.95
N ALA A 432 -5.59 11.11 -9.76
CA ALA A 432 -4.91 10.55 -8.60
C ALA A 432 -5.77 9.54 -7.83
N VAL A 433 -6.96 9.94 -7.36
CA VAL A 433 -7.73 9.10 -6.41
C VAL A 433 -8.25 7.81 -7.03
N ARG A 434 -8.39 7.75 -8.36
CA ARG A 434 -8.75 6.53 -9.08
C ARG A 434 -7.71 5.42 -8.89
N ARG A 435 -6.42 5.77 -8.81
CA ARG A 435 -5.28 4.83 -8.80
C ARG A 435 -4.60 4.70 -7.44
N TYR A 436 -4.99 5.54 -6.47
CA TYR A 436 -4.32 5.61 -5.19
C TYR A 436 -4.58 4.38 -4.31
N ALA A 437 -3.52 3.62 -3.97
CA ALA A 437 -3.60 2.42 -3.16
C ALA A 437 -3.79 2.77 -1.66
N GLY A 438 -5.00 3.16 -1.27
CA GLY A 438 -5.35 3.53 0.10
C GLY A 438 -6.65 4.33 0.17
N LYS A 439 -6.83 5.08 1.25
CA LYS A 439 -7.96 5.99 1.50
C LYS A 439 -7.45 7.44 1.52
N PRO A 440 -7.54 8.18 0.40
CA PRO A 440 -6.94 9.51 0.26
C PRO A 440 -7.81 10.61 0.87
N ILE A 441 -7.22 11.80 1.01
CA ILE A 441 -7.94 13.03 1.37
C ILE A 441 -8.01 13.93 0.13
N ILE A 442 -9.19 14.45 -0.21
CA ILE A 442 -9.33 15.49 -1.24
C ILE A 442 -9.26 16.86 -0.57
N ASN A 443 -8.30 17.67 -1.01
CA ASN A 443 -8.17 19.09 -0.68
C ASN A 443 -8.49 19.88 -1.97
N SER A 444 -9.68 20.46 -2.13
CA SER A 444 -10.78 20.55 -1.17
C SER A 444 -12.13 20.69 -1.88
N VAL A 445 -13.19 20.66 -1.09
CA VAL A 445 -14.52 21.14 -1.45
C VAL A 445 -14.81 22.42 -0.68
N ASN A 446 -15.67 23.30 -1.20
CA ASN A 446 -16.14 24.48 -0.48
C ASN A 446 -17.67 24.59 -0.48
N GLY A 447 -18.20 25.61 0.17
CA GLY A 447 -19.63 25.83 0.33
C GLY A 447 -20.39 26.22 -0.95
N SER A 448 -19.71 26.47 -2.07
CA SER A 448 -20.39 26.83 -3.33
C SER A 448 -21.09 25.63 -3.96
N ALA A 449 -22.24 25.88 -4.61
CA ALA A 449 -23.01 24.81 -5.27
C ALA A 449 -22.20 24.09 -6.36
N GLU A 450 -21.35 24.81 -7.09
CA GLU A 450 -20.49 24.25 -8.13
C GLU A 450 -19.45 23.29 -7.55
N SER A 451 -18.71 23.71 -6.52
CA SER A 451 -17.69 22.87 -5.88
C SER A 451 -18.27 21.62 -5.24
N LEU A 452 -19.41 21.75 -4.55
CA LEU A 452 -20.11 20.62 -3.95
C LEU A 452 -20.54 19.59 -5.00
N ALA A 453 -21.08 20.05 -6.13
CA ALA A 453 -21.55 19.18 -7.21
C ALA A 453 -20.42 18.53 -8.02
N SER A 454 -19.23 19.13 -8.08
CA SER A 454 -18.09 18.58 -8.82
C SER A 454 -17.20 17.65 -7.99
N VAL A 455 -17.05 17.91 -6.68
CA VAL A 455 -16.08 17.19 -5.81
C VAL A 455 -16.73 16.06 -5.01
N LEU A 456 -17.91 16.26 -4.41
CA LEU A 456 -18.52 15.26 -3.55
C LEU A 456 -18.85 13.94 -4.29
N PRO A 457 -19.31 13.94 -5.55
CA PRO A 457 -19.46 12.70 -6.31
C PRO A 457 -18.16 11.91 -6.47
N LEU A 458 -17.02 12.59 -6.67
CA LEU A 458 -15.71 11.93 -6.77
C LEU A 458 -15.32 11.30 -5.43
N ALA A 459 -15.51 12.02 -4.33
CA ALA A 459 -15.21 11.52 -2.98
C ALA A 459 -16.06 10.29 -2.62
N ALA A 460 -17.36 10.33 -2.92
CA ALA A 460 -18.26 9.20 -2.73
C ALA A 460 -17.89 8.00 -3.62
N HIS A 461 -17.52 8.25 -4.88
CA HIS A 461 -17.22 7.20 -5.84
C HIS A 461 -15.89 6.50 -5.58
N TYR A 462 -14.83 7.24 -5.26
CA TYR A 462 -13.48 6.69 -5.08
C TYR A 462 -13.10 6.39 -3.62
N GLY A 463 -14.03 6.62 -2.68
CA GLY A 463 -13.82 6.31 -1.27
C GLY A 463 -12.93 7.30 -0.54
N CYS A 464 -12.96 8.59 -0.92
CA CYS A 464 -12.06 9.61 -0.38
C CYS A 464 -12.64 10.29 0.88
N ASN A 465 -11.75 10.77 1.75
CA ASN A 465 -12.10 11.83 2.69
C ASN A 465 -12.11 13.18 1.98
N VAL A 466 -12.72 14.20 2.61
CA VAL A 466 -12.79 15.56 2.06
C VAL A 466 -12.41 16.60 3.09
N ILE A 467 -11.64 17.61 2.68
CA ILE A 467 -11.50 18.88 3.40
C ILE A 467 -12.53 19.86 2.86
N GLY A 468 -13.41 20.34 3.73
CA GLY A 468 -14.38 21.39 3.47
C GLY A 468 -13.87 22.76 3.90
N LEU A 469 -13.64 23.65 2.94
CA LEU A 469 -13.24 25.04 3.21
C LEU A 469 -14.48 25.88 3.55
N THR A 470 -14.44 26.64 4.65
CA THR A 470 -15.54 27.54 5.05
C THR A 470 -15.58 28.83 4.22
N LEU A 471 -15.72 28.71 2.91
CA LEU A 471 -15.98 29.79 1.95
C LEU A 471 -17.11 29.36 1.01
N ASP A 472 -17.84 30.31 0.45
CA ASP A 472 -18.90 30.05 -0.52
C ASP A 472 -18.87 31.09 -1.66
N GLU A 473 -19.99 31.25 -2.38
CA GLU A 473 -20.10 32.22 -3.47
C GLU A 473 -19.87 33.69 -3.03
N GLN A 474 -20.01 33.99 -1.74
CA GLN A 474 -19.79 35.31 -1.15
C GLN A 474 -18.35 35.48 -0.63
N GLY A 475 -17.52 34.45 -0.77
CA GLY A 475 -16.14 34.43 -0.31
C GLY A 475 -16.00 33.92 1.13
N ILE A 476 -15.00 34.44 1.84
CA ILE A 476 -14.63 33.99 3.18
C ILE A 476 -15.38 34.82 4.23
N PRO A 477 -16.21 34.22 5.10
CA PRO A 477 -16.92 34.96 6.13
C PRO A 477 -16.02 35.56 7.21
N GLU A 478 -16.45 36.68 7.81
CA GLU A 478 -15.71 37.32 8.90
C GLU A 478 -15.90 36.61 10.24
N THR A 479 -17.14 36.22 10.59
CA THR A 479 -17.47 35.68 11.91
C THR A 479 -17.41 34.15 11.97
N ALA A 480 -17.07 33.61 13.15
CA ALA A 480 -17.09 32.19 13.46
C ALA A 480 -18.45 31.52 13.18
N GLU A 481 -19.56 32.17 13.55
CA GLU A 481 -20.91 31.65 13.30
C GLU A 481 -21.23 31.49 11.81
N ALA A 482 -20.76 32.42 10.98
CA ALA A 482 -20.97 32.34 9.54
C ALA A 482 -20.14 31.21 8.91
N ARG A 483 -18.90 31.00 9.39
CA ARG A 483 -18.07 29.85 8.97
C ARG A 483 -18.72 28.53 9.37
N LEU A 484 -19.27 28.43 10.58
CA LEU A 484 -20.01 27.27 11.04
C LEU A 484 -21.20 26.95 10.12
N LYS A 485 -21.97 27.96 9.69
CA LYS A 485 -23.10 27.75 8.76
C LYS A 485 -22.66 27.17 7.41
N ILE A 486 -21.50 27.59 6.90
CA ILE A 486 -20.94 27.01 5.68
C ILE A 486 -20.50 25.56 5.95
N ALA A 487 -19.85 25.29 7.07
CA ALA A 487 -19.48 23.93 7.47
C ALA A 487 -20.72 23.01 7.60
N GLU A 488 -21.81 23.48 8.21
CA GLU A 488 -23.10 22.77 8.30
C GLU A 488 -23.67 22.45 6.91
N ARG A 489 -23.54 23.39 5.95
CA ARG A 489 -23.93 23.14 4.55
C ARG A 489 -23.06 22.04 3.96
N ILE A 490 -21.73 22.14 4.04
CA ILE A 490 -20.81 21.15 3.46
C ILE A 490 -21.09 19.75 4.03
N VAL A 491 -21.22 19.62 5.35
CA VAL A 491 -21.50 18.34 6.02
C VAL A 491 -22.82 17.75 5.54
N ARG A 492 -23.89 18.54 5.51
CA ARG A 492 -25.21 18.06 5.06
C ARG A 492 -25.19 17.59 3.60
N GLU A 493 -24.52 18.32 2.72
CA GLU A 493 -24.42 17.92 1.32
C GLU A 493 -23.54 16.67 1.17
N ALA A 494 -22.44 16.56 1.92
CA ALA A 494 -21.62 15.34 1.94
C ALA A 494 -22.43 14.12 2.41
N GLU A 495 -23.22 14.24 3.48
CA GLU A 495 -24.14 13.19 3.95
C GLU A 495 -25.16 12.79 2.86
N HIS A 496 -25.67 13.75 2.08
CA HIS A 496 -26.56 13.46 0.95
C HIS A 496 -25.90 12.59 -0.13
N TRP A 497 -24.59 12.73 -0.34
CA TRP A 497 -23.81 11.90 -1.26
C TRP A 497 -23.32 10.58 -0.62
N GLY A 498 -23.70 10.29 0.62
CA GLY A 498 -23.28 9.08 1.35
C GLY A 498 -21.86 9.18 1.93
N ILE A 499 -21.36 10.39 2.17
CA ILE A 499 -20.09 10.64 2.85
C ILE A 499 -20.42 10.97 4.30
N GLY A 500 -20.13 10.04 5.20
CA GLY A 500 -20.34 10.22 6.64
C GLY A 500 -19.40 11.26 7.25
N ARG A 501 -19.74 11.72 8.46
CA ARG A 501 -19.01 12.77 9.20
C ARG A 501 -17.58 12.36 9.52
N GLU A 502 -17.36 11.07 9.74
CA GLU A 502 -16.06 10.43 9.96
C GLU A 502 -15.13 10.54 8.75
N ARG A 503 -15.61 11.01 7.58
CA ARG A 503 -14.81 11.23 6.37
C ARG A 503 -14.60 12.72 6.05
N ILE A 504 -15.01 13.62 6.94
CA ILE A 504 -15.00 15.06 6.71
C ILE A 504 -14.03 15.75 7.67
N LEU A 505 -13.14 16.55 7.10
CA LEU A 505 -12.34 17.56 7.77
C LEU A 505 -12.88 18.94 7.39
N ILE A 506 -12.92 19.88 8.33
CA ILE A 506 -13.31 21.27 8.04
C ILE A 506 -12.12 22.21 8.26
N ASP A 507 -11.79 23.00 7.25
CA ASP A 507 -10.82 24.09 7.34
C ASP A 507 -11.55 25.43 7.45
N CYS A 508 -11.37 26.08 8.59
CA CYS A 508 -11.96 27.38 8.91
C CYS A 508 -11.23 28.57 8.27
N LEU A 509 -10.30 28.34 7.36
CA LEU A 509 -9.52 29.26 6.55
C LEU A 509 -8.78 30.34 7.34
N VAL A 510 -7.49 30.10 7.54
CA VAL A 510 -6.61 31.09 8.18
C VAL A 510 -6.43 32.32 7.31
N MET A 511 -6.65 33.49 7.91
CA MET A 511 -6.39 34.79 7.31
C MET A 511 -5.16 35.45 7.95
N THR A 512 -4.53 36.34 7.19
CA THR A 512 -3.29 37.00 7.61
C THR A 512 -3.54 38.11 8.64
N VAL A 513 -2.95 37.98 9.82
CA VAL A 513 -3.20 38.90 10.95
C VAL A 513 -2.55 40.27 10.79
N SER A 514 -1.61 40.43 9.86
CA SER A 514 -1.01 41.75 9.55
C SER A 514 -2.03 42.74 8.97
N THR A 515 -3.10 42.22 8.35
CA THR A 515 -4.16 43.03 7.75
C THR A 515 -5.45 43.03 8.57
N ASN A 516 -5.74 41.96 9.30
CA ASN A 516 -6.91 41.86 10.16
C ASN A 516 -6.63 40.95 11.37
N GLN A 517 -6.27 41.56 12.50
CA GLN A 517 -5.88 40.84 13.73
C GLN A 517 -7.07 40.11 14.39
N HIS A 518 -8.28 40.66 14.29
CA HIS A 518 -9.47 40.06 14.91
C HIS A 518 -9.79 38.68 14.33
N GLN A 519 -9.42 38.43 13.07
CA GLN A 519 -9.66 37.13 12.43
C GLN A 519 -8.99 35.96 13.15
N ALA A 520 -7.84 36.14 13.80
CA ALA A 520 -7.21 35.05 14.54
C ALA A 520 -8.13 34.51 15.64
N GLN A 521 -8.85 35.39 16.35
CA GLN A 521 -9.78 35.00 17.42
C GLN A 521 -11.03 34.33 16.84
N GLU A 522 -11.58 34.88 15.75
CA GLU A 522 -12.74 34.30 15.07
C GLU A 522 -12.44 32.92 14.47
N ILE A 523 -11.22 32.69 13.94
CA ILE A 523 -10.82 31.38 13.42
C ILE A 523 -10.72 30.35 14.54
N LEU A 524 -10.06 30.68 15.66
CA LEU A 524 -9.96 29.77 16.82
C LEU A 524 -11.36 29.42 17.35
N ARG A 525 -12.25 30.42 17.45
CA ARG A 525 -13.64 30.21 17.82
C ARG A 525 -14.40 29.36 16.81
N ALA A 526 -14.16 29.54 15.51
CA ALA A 526 -14.79 28.74 14.45
C ALA A 526 -14.37 27.26 14.54
N VAL A 527 -13.08 26.99 14.73
CA VAL A 527 -12.55 25.63 14.95
C VAL A 527 -13.25 24.97 16.14
N GLN A 528 -13.33 25.68 17.28
CA GLN A 528 -14.03 25.18 18.45
C GLN A 528 -15.52 24.91 18.18
N LEU A 529 -16.23 25.84 17.53
CA LEU A 529 -17.64 25.67 17.20
C LEU A 529 -17.90 24.49 16.27
N VAL A 530 -17.04 24.30 15.26
CA VAL A 530 -17.15 23.19 14.31
C VAL A 530 -16.92 21.86 15.01
N HIS A 531 -15.84 21.75 15.78
CA HIS A 531 -15.51 20.55 16.56
C HIS A 531 -16.66 20.18 17.52
N ASP A 532 -17.11 21.14 18.33
CA ASP A 532 -18.10 20.89 19.39
C ASP A 532 -19.52 20.63 18.85
N ARG A 533 -19.91 21.22 17.71
CA ARG A 533 -21.29 21.15 17.21
C ARG A 533 -21.52 20.15 16.08
N LEU A 534 -20.52 19.93 15.23
CA LEU A 534 -20.68 19.05 14.06
C LEU A 534 -20.13 17.65 14.32
N GLY A 535 -19.20 17.49 15.27
CA GLY A 535 -18.54 16.20 15.55
C GLY A 535 -17.62 15.74 14.42
N VAL A 536 -17.24 16.65 13.52
CA VAL A 536 -16.25 16.42 12.46
C VAL A 536 -14.87 16.83 12.93
N ARG A 537 -13.83 16.39 12.23
CA ARG A 537 -12.46 16.82 12.48
C ARG A 537 -12.18 18.18 11.85
N CYS A 538 -11.22 18.91 12.42
CA CYS A 538 -10.76 20.18 11.88
C CYS A 538 -9.36 20.03 11.26
N ALA A 539 -9.20 20.59 10.06
CA ALA A 539 -7.91 20.81 9.42
C ALA A 539 -7.63 22.32 9.38
N LEU A 540 -6.37 22.73 9.26
CA LEU A 540 -6.04 24.15 9.17
C LEU A 540 -4.68 24.42 8.53
N GLY A 541 -4.65 25.23 7.48
CA GLY A 541 -3.43 25.82 6.93
C GLY A 541 -2.81 26.91 7.83
N VAL A 542 -2.05 26.51 8.84
CA VAL A 542 -1.51 27.40 9.89
C VAL A 542 -0.58 28.47 9.33
N SER A 543 0.21 28.14 8.31
CA SER A 543 1.29 28.97 7.77
C SER A 543 0.85 30.35 7.25
N ASN A 544 -0.44 30.51 6.96
CA ASN A 544 -1.05 31.72 6.39
C ASN A 544 -1.20 32.87 7.39
N VAL A 545 -1.19 32.59 8.70
CA VAL A 545 -1.47 33.60 9.75
C VAL A 545 -0.45 34.72 9.74
N SER A 546 0.83 34.43 9.47
CA SER A 546 1.96 35.36 9.62
C SER A 546 2.42 36.09 8.35
N PHE A 547 1.72 35.97 7.22
CA PHE A 547 2.16 36.66 5.99
C PHE A 547 2.40 38.17 6.22
N GLY A 548 3.55 38.65 5.74
CA GLY A 548 3.96 40.06 5.89
C GLY A 548 4.52 40.46 7.26
N LEU A 549 4.73 39.53 8.20
CA LEU A 549 5.31 39.80 9.52
C LEU A 549 6.71 39.19 9.71
N PRO A 550 7.57 39.77 10.57
CA PRO A 550 8.84 39.16 10.96
C PRO A 550 8.60 37.98 11.92
N ALA A 551 9.64 37.15 12.13
CA ALA A 551 9.61 36.01 13.05
C ALA A 551 8.39 35.08 12.85
N ARG A 552 8.04 34.81 11.58
CA ARG A 552 6.84 34.06 11.18
C ARG A 552 6.68 32.73 11.91
N GLU A 553 7.77 31.98 12.09
CA GLU A 553 7.73 30.68 12.76
C GLU A 553 7.27 30.79 14.22
N LEU A 554 7.66 31.85 14.95
CA LEU A 554 7.22 32.06 16.32
C LEU A 554 5.71 32.34 16.38
N LEU A 555 5.22 33.22 15.51
CA LEU A 555 3.79 33.56 15.45
C LEU A 555 2.95 32.36 15.02
N ASN A 556 3.38 31.65 13.99
CA ASN A 556 2.72 30.44 13.49
C ASN A 556 2.69 29.34 14.56
N ALA A 557 3.79 29.10 15.28
CA ALA A 557 3.84 28.10 16.36
C ALA A 557 2.92 28.47 17.54
N THR A 558 2.87 29.76 17.89
CA THR A 558 1.96 30.27 18.94
C THR A 558 0.50 30.09 18.52
N PHE A 559 0.18 30.41 17.26
CA PHE A 559 -1.17 30.22 16.72
C PHE A 559 -1.54 28.73 16.61
N LEU A 560 -0.60 27.88 16.21
CA LEU A 560 -0.77 26.42 16.20
C LEU A 560 -1.14 25.89 17.58
N ALA A 561 -0.39 26.27 18.63
CA ALA A 561 -0.69 25.85 20.00
C ALA A 561 -2.11 26.28 20.44
N ALA A 562 -2.52 27.51 20.10
CA ALA A 562 -3.87 27.99 20.38
C ALA A 562 -4.94 27.22 19.59
N ALA A 563 -4.67 26.89 18.32
CA ALA A 563 -5.59 26.15 17.46
C ALA A 563 -5.77 24.70 17.93
N LEU A 564 -4.69 24.02 18.34
CA LEU A 564 -4.75 22.70 18.98
C LEU A 564 -5.61 22.73 20.25
N GLY A 565 -5.43 23.75 21.09
CA GLY A 565 -6.28 23.98 22.26
C GLY A 565 -7.75 24.24 21.93
N ALA A 566 -8.05 24.82 20.76
CA ALA A 566 -9.41 25.06 20.28
C ALA A 566 -10.07 23.81 19.68
N GLY A 567 -9.32 22.74 19.37
CA GLY A 567 -9.85 21.52 18.75
C GLY A 567 -9.38 21.26 17.32
N LEU A 568 -8.23 21.82 16.91
CA LEU A 568 -7.58 21.44 15.66
C LEU A 568 -7.01 20.01 15.75
N ASP A 569 -7.39 19.15 14.79
CA ASP A 569 -6.94 17.75 14.74
C ASP A 569 -5.86 17.52 13.67
N ALA A 570 -5.93 18.23 12.53
CA ALA A 570 -5.05 18.01 11.38
C ALA A 570 -4.39 19.31 10.86
N PRO A 571 -3.33 19.82 11.52
CA PRO A 571 -2.61 20.99 11.03
C PRO A 571 -1.87 20.70 9.71
N ILE A 572 -2.07 21.57 8.72
CA ILE A 572 -1.28 21.61 7.48
C ILE A 572 -0.12 22.58 7.71
N ILE A 573 1.09 22.04 7.85
CA ILE A 573 2.30 22.78 8.27
C ILE A 573 3.57 22.23 7.60
N ASN A 574 4.66 22.99 7.68
CA ASN A 574 6.00 22.53 7.32
C ASN A 574 6.61 21.68 8.46
N PRO A 575 6.70 20.34 8.34
CA PRO A 575 7.24 19.49 9.39
C PRO A 575 8.74 19.75 9.63
N GLY A 576 9.45 20.32 8.65
CA GLY A 576 10.86 20.71 8.81
C GLY A 576 11.10 21.92 9.72
N SER A 577 10.05 22.58 10.24
CA SER A 577 10.21 23.63 11.25
C SER A 577 10.25 23.01 12.64
N GLU A 578 11.42 23.05 13.31
CA GLU A 578 11.55 22.52 14.68
C GLU A 578 10.53 23.16 15.62
N ARG A 579 10.28 24.47 15.48
CA ARG A 579 9.30 25.18 16.33
C ARG A 579 7.88 24.64 16.21
N TYR A 580 7.44 24.22 15.02
CA TYR A 580 6.12 23.62 14.87
C TYR A 580 6.09 22.24 15.49
N MET A 581 7.10 21.42 15.20
CA MET A 581 7.15 20.06 15.71
C MET A 581 7.36 20.01 17.23
N ASP A 582 7.99 21.04 17.82
CA ASP A 582 8.07 21.21 19.28
C ASP A 582 6.69 21.43 19.90
N VAL A 583 5.85 22.25 19.27
CA VAL A 583 4.46 22.44 19.70
C VAL A 583 3.67 21.14 19.57
N ILE A 584 3.80 20.41 18.45
CA ILE A 584 3.12 19.13 18.23
C ILE A 584 3.52 18.10 19.29
N ARG A 585 4.82 17.86 19.49
CA ARG A 585 5.32 16.90 20.49
C ARG A 585 4.90 17.28 21.91
N SER A 586 4.96 18.56 22.25
CA SER A 586 4.47 19.06 23.54
C SER A 586 2.97 18.82 23.70
N PHE A 587 2.19 19.08 22.65
CA PHE A 587 0.74 18.86 22.68
C PHE A 587 0.39 17.37 22.81
N ARG A 588 1.13 16.48 22.15
CA ARG A 588 0.99 15.01 22.31
C ARG A 588 1.19 14.55 23.76
N VAL A 589 2.02 15.23 24.54
CA VAL A 589 2.11 14.98 26.00
C VAL A 589 0.86 15.51 26.71
N LEU A 590 0.45 16.74 26.40
CA LEU A 590 -0.65 17.43 27.09
C LEU A 590 -2.02 16.80 26.83
N ASN A 591 -2.23 16.22 25.65
CA ASN A 591 -3.47 15.53 25.26
C ASN A 591 -3.47 14.03 25.62
N ALA A 592 -2.40 13.54 26.26
CA ALA A 592 -2.16 12.13 26.62
C ALA A 592 -2.00 11.15 25.44
N GLU A 593 -1.65 11.64 24.24
CA GLU A 593 -1.31 10.79 23.08
C GLU A 593 0.08 10.15 23.23
N ASP A 594 1.06 10.84 23.82
CA ASP A 594 2.38 10.30 24.19
C ASP A 594 2.33 9.73 25.61
N GLU A 595 1.80 8.52 25.74
CA GLU A 595 1.71 7.82 27.01
C GLU A 595 3.08 7.66 27.68
N GLY A 596 3.18 8.09 28.95
CA GLY A 596 4.43 8.11 29.70
C GLY A 596 5.44 9.18 29.23
N SER A 597 5.05 10.04 28.28
CA SER A 597 5.92 11.08 27.69
C SER A 597 7.18 10.50 27.04
N SER A 598 7.11 9.28 26.53
CA SER A 598 8.27 8.50 26.09
C SER A 598 8.96 9.13 24.89
N ALA A 599 8.17 9.50 23.86
CA ALA A 599 8.70 10.13 22.65
C ALA A 599 9.24 11.53 22.94
N TYR A 600 8.57 12.27 23.83
CA TYR A 600 9.03 13.57 24.29
C TYR A 600 10.37 13.48 25.04
N ILE A 601 10.49 12.55 26.00
CA ILE A 601 11.73 12.35 26.76
C ILE A 601 12.87 11.93 25.82
N GLU A 602 12.64 10.98 24.92
CA GLU A 602 13.63 10.54 23.94
C GLU A 602 14.16 11.71 23.10
N ARG A 603 13.27 12.61 22.65
CA ARG A 603 13.66 13.75 21.82
C ARG A 603 14.38 14.87 22.57
N TYR A 604 14.06 15.08 23.85
CA TYR A 604 14.45 16.29 24.60
C TYR A 604 15.33 16.05 25.83
N ALA A 605 15.65 14.80 26.20
CA ALA A 605 16.45 14.49 27.39
C ALA A 605 17.82 15.22 27.44
N GLY A 606 18.39 15.56 26.28
CA GLY A 606 19.65 16.29 26.15
C GLY A 606 19.52 17.77 25.78
N GLN A 607 18.31 18.32 25.65
CA GLN A 607 18.14 19.69 25.17
C GLN A 607 18.51 20.71 26.25
N THR A 608 19.32 21.70 25.88
CA THR A 608 19.64 22.84 26.74
C THR A 608 18.63 23.96 26.50
N ASP A 609 18.04 24.47 27.58
CA ASP A 609 17.15 25.62 27.48
C ASP A 609 17.95 26.87 27.03
N PRO A 610 17.67 27.41 25.83
CA PRO A 610 18.42 28.54 25.28
C PRO A 610 18.26 29.81 26.13
N TYR A 611 17.22 29.92 26.95
CA TYR A 611 16.99 31.03 27.88
C TYR A 611 17.67 30.83 29.24
N ARG A 612 17.99 29.57 29.60
CA ARG A 612 18.69 29.24 30.85
C ARG A 612 20.16 29.66 30.82
N VAL A 613 20.82 29.50 29.67
CA VAL A 613 22.21 29.96 29.48
C VAL A 613 22.32 31.49 29.58
N ALA A 614 21.32 32.23 29.10
CA ALA A 614 21.29 33.69 29.23
C ALA A 614 21.08 34.17 30.68
N ALA A 615 20.30 33.43 31.47
CA ALA A 615 20.05 33.74 32.87
C ALA A 615 21.28 33.47 33.77
N ASP A 616 22.02 32.39 33.53
CA ASP A 616 23.24 32.08 34.29
C ASP A 616 24.42 33.01 33.94
N VAL A 617 24.43 33.57 32.71
CA VAL A 617 25.40 34.61 32.31
C VAL A 617 25.02 36.00 32.88
N ALA A 618 23.73 36.27 33.10
CA ALA A 618 23.25 37.53 33.68
C ALA A 618 23.23 37.53 35.23
N ALA A 619 23.05 36.36 35.86
CA ALA A 619 23.09 36.19 37.31
C ALA A 619 24.49 35.73 37.75
N GLY A 620 25.42 36.68 37.85
CA GLY A 620 26.78 36.42 38.33
C GLY A 620 26.80 35.65 39.66
N LYS A 621 27.00 34.33 39.59
CA LYS A 621 27.49 33.52 40.70
C LYS A 621 28.88 32.99 40.35
N LEU A 622 29.86 33.70 40.92
CA LEU A 622 31.12 33.15 41.37
C LEU A 622 30.86 31.86 42.18
N VAL A 623 31.19 30.71 41.60
CA VAL A 623 31.92 29.67 42.33
C VAL A 623 33.09 29.27 41.44
N ALA A 624 34.27 29.53 41.96
CA ALA A 624 35.54 29.17 41.34
C ALA A 624 35.79 27.66 41.44
N SER A 625 36.53 27.18 40.43
CA SER A 625 37.46 26.03 40.41
C SER A 625 36.86 24.62 40.64
N ASP A 626 37.09 23.63 39.78
CA ASP A 626 38.39 23.28 39.20
C ASP A 626 38.37 22.89 37.70
N ASN A 627 39.29 23.53 36.96
CA ASN A 627 40.23 23.01 35.92
C ASN A 627 39.73 22.00 34.86
N SER A 628 40.00 22.14 33.56
CA SER A 628 41.05 22.93 32.88
C SER A 628 40.88 22.92 31.35
N ALA A 629 41.36 24.02 30.75
CA ALA A 629 42.00 24.12 29.43
C ALA A 629 41.13 24.26 28.16
N GLY A 630 40.66 25.49 27.91
CA GLY A 630 41.38 26.42 27.02
C GLY A 630 41.18 26.30 25.51
N ALA A 631 40.27 27.10 24.96
CA ALA A 631 40.40 27.66 23.60
C ALA A 631 39.99 29.14 23.60
N ALA A 632 40.86 29.98 23.04
CA ALA A 632 40.80 31.44 23.12
C ALA A 632 39.71 32.05 22.24
N ALA A 633 39.08 33.10 22.79
CA ALA A 633 38.08 33.93 22.16
C ALA A 633 38.63 34.81 21.01
N LYS A 634 37.79 35.05 20.00
CA LYS A 634 37.80 36.26 19.19
C LYS A 634 36.38 36.87 19.15
N THR A 635 36.32 38.14 19.50
CA THR A 635 35.15 39.03 19.64
C THR A 635 34.48 39.32 18.28
N PRO A 636 33.15 39.51 18.23
CA PRO A 636 32.42 39.76 16.99
C PRO A 636 32.35 41.25 16.63
N THR A 637 32.47 41.57 15.35
CA THR A 637 32.05 42.87 14.77
C THR A 637 30.87 42.68 13.83
N GLN A 638 29.98 43.68 13.89
CA GLN A 638 28.62 43.74 13.34
C GLN A 638 28.48 43.57 11.82
N ALA A 639 27.29 43.04 11.48
CA ALA A 639 26.41 43.37 10.35
C ALA A 639 27.00 43.34 8.92
N ASP A 640 26.52 42.40 8.11
CA ASP A 640 25.66 42.73 6.97
C ASP A 640 25.10 41.48 6.26
N THR A 641 23.87 41.64 5.75
CA THR A 641 23.08 40.82 4.81
C THR A 641 23.84 39.87 3.86
N PRO A 642 23.31 38.67 3.54
CA PRO A 642 23.73 37.95 2.34
C PRO A 642 22.73 38.15 1.19
N ALA A 643 23.17 38.91 0.20
CA ALA A 643 22.73 38.78 -1.18
C ALA A 643 23.43 37.59 -1.85
N ALA A 644 22.85 37.13 -2.96
CA ALA A 644 23.21 35.93 -3.70
C ALA A 644 24.64 35.90 -4.30
N GLY A 645 25.25 34.71 -4.25
CA GLY A 645 26.07 34.10 -5.32
C GLY A 645 27.55 34.47 -5.44
N ALA A 646 28.44 33.50 -5.15
CA ALA A 646 29.56 33.05 -6.01
C ALA A 646 30.46 32.05 -5.26
N ALA A 647 30.94 31.05 -6.00
CA ALA A 647 31.81 29.97 -5.56
C ALA A 647 33.21 30.45 -5.10
N GLY A 648 33.77 29.73 -4.13
CA GLY A 648 35.16 29.85 -3.70
C GLY A 648 35.49 28.74 -2.71
N ALA A 649 36.40 27.85 -3.11
CA ALA A 649 36.84 26.68 -2.38
C ALA A 649 37.52 27.04 -1.04
N ASP A 650 37.14 26.35 0.03
CA ASP A 650 38.03 26.14 1.18
C ASP A 650 37.82 24.71 1.71
N GLY A 651 38.83 23.88 1.51
CA GLY A 651 38.84 22.47 1.88
C GLY A 651 39.14 22.31 3.36
N SER A 652 38.10 22.08 4.15
CA SER A 652 38.22 21.37 5.43
C SER A 652 37.85 19.90 5.18
N PRO A 653 38.58 18.93 5.76
CA PRO A 653 38.24 17.52 5.58
C PRO A 653 36.88 17.30 6.26
N VAL A 654 35.85 17.09 5.46
CA VAL A 654 34.57 16.55 5.92
C VAL A 654 34.89 15.19 6.53
N ASP A 655 34.44 14.96 7.77
CA ASP A 655 34.71 13.74 8.51
C ASP A 655 34.18 12.55 7.70
N THR A 656 35.00 11.52 7.44
CA THR A 656 34.62 10.38 6.60
C THR A 656 33.39 9.66 7.15
N ALA A 657 33.16 9.69 8.47
CA ALA A 657 31.96 9.15 9.10
C ALA A 657 30.66 9.85 8.65
N ASP A 658 30.69 11.17 8.46
CA ASP A 658 29.51 11.94 8.00
C ASP A 658 29.17 11.61 6.53
N GLN A 659 30.18 11.31 5.72
CA GLN A 659 29.99 10.92 4.31
C GLN A 659 29.42 9.50 4.18
N HIS A 660 29.88 8.56 5.01
CA HIS A 660 29.31 7.22 5.10
C HIS A 660 27.82 7.28 5.49
N GLU A 661 27.50 8.03 6.55
CA GLU A 661 26.12 8.18 7.01
C GLU A 661 25.23 8.85 5.96
N ALA A 662 25.76 9.83 5.21
CA ALA A 662 25.03 10.48 4.13
C ALA A 662 24.68 9.49 3.00
N ILE A 663 25.64 8.74 2.44
CA ILE A 663 25.35 7.76 1.38
C ILE A 663 24.43 6.65 1.90
N ARG A 664 24.69 6.14 3.10
CA ARG A 664 23.84 5.15 3.77
C ARG A 664 22.39 5.63 3.81
N HIS A 665 22.16 6.84 4.29
CA HIS A 665 20.84 7.46 4.38
C HIS A 665 20.17 7.60 3.01
N LEU A 666 20.89 8.09 1.99
CA LEU A 666 20.34 8.27 0.63
C LEU A 666 19.92 6.94 0.00
N VAL A 667 20.71 5.88 0.16
CA VAL A 667 20.40 4.53 -0.35
C VAL A 667 19.23 3.91 0.42
N VAL A 668 19.27 3.92 1.76
CA VAL A 668 18.20 3.35 2.60
C VAL A 668 16.84 4.03 2.33
N THR A 669 16.86 5.31 1.95
CA THR A 669 15.65 6.07 1.64
C THR A 669 15.27 6.07 0.16
N GLY A 670 16.05 5.41 -0.71
CA GLY A 670 15.74 5.31 -2.15
C GLY A 670 15.91 6.61 -2.92
N ARG A 671 16.78 7.54 -2.47
CA ARG A 671 17.01 8.83 -3.12
C ARG A 671 17.97 8.69 -4.29
N ARG A 672 17.45 8.20 -5.42
CA ARG A 672 18.21 7.87 -6.63
C ARG A 672 19.13 8.99 -7.14
N GLY A 673 18.55 10.13 -7.53
CA GLY A 673 19.34 11.25 -8.06
C GLY A 673 20.29 11.89 -7.05
N GLU A 674 19.94 11.90 -5.75
CA GLU A 674 20.84 12.41 -4.71
C GLU A 674 22.01 11.46 -4.46
N THR A 675 21.77 10.14 -4.50
CA THR A 675 22.82 9.12 -4.38
C THR A 675 23.82 9.24 -5.52
N ALA A 676 23.35 9.34 -6.77
CA ALA A 676 24.21 9.53 -7.94
C ALA A 676 25.11 10.76 -7.78
N ARG A 677 24.52 11.91 -7.40
CA ARG A 677 25.28 13.16 -7.18
C ARG A 677 26.28 13.06 -6.04
N ALA A 678 25.89 12.45 -4.92
CA ALA A 678 26.78 12.27 -3.78
C ALA A 678 27.97 11.35 -4.15
N CYS A 679 27.74 10.30 -4.93
CA CYS A 679 28.82 9.48 -5.49
C CYS A 679 29.72 10.27 -6.45
N GLU A 680 29.16 11.11 -7.33
CA GLU A 680 29.95 12.00 -8.22
C GLU A 680 30.87 12.93 -7.42
N GLU A 681 30.36 13.53 -6.35
CA GLU A 681 31.12 14.42 -5.48
C GLU A 681 32.22 13.66 -4.71
N LEU A 682 31.92 12.45 -4.21
CA LEU A 682 32.89 11.64 -3.45
C LEU A 682 33.98 11.00 -4.30
N LEU A 683 33.74 10.76 -5.61
CA LEU A 683 34.77 10.28 -6.53
C LEU A 683 35.97 11.24 -6.65
N ALA A 684 35.82 12.50 -6.23
CA ALA A 684 36.93 13.45 -6.17
C ALA A 684 37.92 13.14 -5.03
N THR A 685 37.50 12.39 -4.00
CA THR A 685 38.27 12.19 -2.77
C THR A 685 38.37 10.73 -2.29
N VAL A 686 37.51 9.83 -2.79
CA VAL A 686 37.42 8.42 -2.38
C VAL A 686 37.63 7.53 -3.60
N GLU A 687 38.37 6.44 -3.44
CA GLU A 687 38.62 5.49 -4.53
C GLU A 687 37.32 4.79 -4.96
N PRO A 688 37.09 4.53 -6.27
CA PRO A 688 35.88 3.91 -6.78
C PRO A 688 35.47 2.60 -6.08
N LEU A 689 36.43 1.71 -5.80
CA LEU A 689 36.17 0.44 -5.11
C LEU A 689 35.81 0.65 -3.64
N GLU A 690 36.40 1.65 -2.98
CA GLU A 690 36.07 2.00 -1.60
C GLU A 690 34.64 2.54 -1.49
N LEU A 691 34.16 3.31 -2.48
CA LEU A 691 32.76 3.74 -2.53
C LEU A 691 31.77 2.57 -2.68
N ILE A 692 32.15 1.54 -3.45
CA ILE A 692 31.34 0.34 -3.63
C ILE A 692 31.31 -0.47 -2.32
N ASP A 693 32.48 -0.91 -1.86
CA ASP A 693 32.60 -1.87 -0.76
C ASP A 693 32.36 -1.24 0.61
N GLY A 694 32.69 0.04 0.79
CA GLY A 694 32.59 0.76 2.05
C GLY A 694 31.30 1.52 2.28
N TYR A 695 30.59 1.91 1.20
CA TYR A 695 29.41 2.79 1.31
C TYR A 695 28.15 2.13 0.73
N LEU A 696 28.16 1.72 -0.54
CA LEU A 696 26.95 1.22 -1.22
C LEU A 696 26.55 -0.19 -0.76
N ILE A 697 27.50 -1.14 -0.67
CA ILE A 697 27.20 -2.51 -0.22
C ILE A 697 26.68 -2.52 1.23
N PRO A 698 27.33 -1.87 2.23
CA PRO A 698 26.82 -1.85 3.59
C PRO A 698 25.43 -1.21 3.73
N ALA A 699 25.12 -0.21 2.91
CA ALA A 699 23.78 0.39 2.90
C ALA A 699 22.73 -0.59 2.35
N LEU A 700 23.06 -1.36 1.31
CA LEU A 700 22.18 -2.42 0.78
C LEU A 700 21.99 -3.56 1.77
N ASP A 701 23.02 -3.94 2.53
CA ASP A 701 22.92 -4.94 3.59
C ASP A 701 21.94 -4.48 4.69
N GLU A 702 21.99 -3.20 5.07
CA GLU A 702 21.03 -2.63 6.00
C GLU A 702 19.60 -2.64 5.44
N VAL A 703 19.42 -2.28 4.16
CA VAL A 703 18.11 -2.35 3.49
C VAL A 703 17.56 -3.78 3.54
N GLY A 704 18.39 -4.79 3.26
CA GLY A 704 18.02 -6.19 3.41
C GLY A 704 17.60 -6.52 4.84
N ALA A 705 18.37 -6.08 5.84
CA ALA A 705 18.04 -6.29 7.25
C ALA A 705 16.76 -5.55 7.70
N LEU A 706 16.44 -4.39 7.10
CA LEU A 706 15.20 -3.66 7.37
C LEU A 706 13.98 -4.33 6.70
N PHE A 707 14.17 -4.89 5.50
CA PHE A 707 13.17 -5.71 4.81
C PHE A 707 12.84 -6.98 5.61
N ASP A 708 13.87 -7.71 6.06
CA ASP A 708 13.72 -8.91 6.90
C ASP A 708 12.98 -8.65 8.23
N ARG A 709 13.07 -7.41 8.75
CA ARG A 709 12.38 -6.97 9.97
C ARG A 709 10.99 -6.37 9.72
N GLY A 710 10.51 -6.36 8.47
CA GLY A 710 9.23 -5.77 8.08
C GLY A 710 9.16 -4.25 8.27
N LYS A 711 10.32 -3.56 8.26
CA LYS A 711 10.42 -2.09 8.37
C LYS A 711 10.47 -1.41 7.00
N LEU A 712 11.06 -2.06 6.00
CA LEU A 712 10.94 -1.71 4.59
C LEU A 712 10.13 -2.79 3.89
N PHE A 713 9.41 -2.42 2.83
CA PHE A 713 8.66 -3.36 2.02
C PHE A 713 9.21 -3.36 0.59
N LEU A 714 8.67 -4.24 -0.25
CA LEU A 714 9.16 -4.42 -1.61
C LEU A 714 9.29 -3.10 -2.40
N PRO A 715 8.34 -2.16 -2.36
CA PRO A 715 8.49 -0.89 -3.07
C PRO A 715 9.71 -0.08 -2.62
N GLN A 716 9.96 -0.01 -1.30
CA GLN A 716 11.11 0.71 -0.76
C GLN A 716 12.42 -0.05 -1.01
N LEU A 717 12.41 -1.38 -0.93
CA LEU A 717 13.56 -2.21 -1.32
C LEU A 717 13.97 -1.95 -2.77
N MET A 718 12.99 -1.89 -3.69
CA MET A 718 13.22 -1.55 -5.10
C MET A 718 13.79 -0.14 -5.26
N ALA A 719 13.19 0.86 -4.59
CA ALA A 719 13.67 2.24 -4.63
C ALA A 719 15.11 2.39 -4.09
N SER A 720 15.44 1.70 -2.99
CA SER A 720 16.79 1.65 -2.43
C SER A 720 17.78 1.00 -3.39
N ALA A 721 17.39 -0.09 -4.04
CA ALA A 721 18.26 -0.80 -4.96
C ALA A 721 18.50 0.01 -6.26
N GLU A 722 17.49 0.72 -6.76
CA GLU A 722 17.64 1.70 -7.84
C GLU A 722 18.55 2.88 -7.45
N ALA A 723 18.46 3.34 -6.21
CA ALA A 723 19.33 4.40 -5.72
C ALA A 723 20.79 3.95 -5.65
N ALA A 724 21.06 2.75 -5.12
CA ALA A 724 22.39 2.16 -5.14
C ALA A 724 22.90 1.95 -6.57
N ARG A 725 22.06 1.46 -7.48
CA ARG A 725 22.39 1.31 -8.90
C ARG A 725 22.81 2.62 -9.55
N ALA A 726 22.09 3.71 -9.29
CA ALA A 726 22.47 5.02 -9.81
C ALA A 726 23.86 5.47 -9.29
N GLY A 727 24.18 5.15 -8.03
CA GLY A 727 25.54 5.29 -7.50
C GLY A 727 26.57 4.42 -8.23
N PHE A 728 26.27 3.13 -8.43
CA PHE A 728 27.14 2.22 -9.18
C PHE A 728 27.39 2.66 -10.63
N ASP A 729 26.38 3.17 -11.32
CA ASP A 729 26.49 3.64 -12.70
C ASP A 729 27.45 4.84 -12.80
N VAL A 730 27.35 5.78 -11.85
CA VAL A 730 28.29 6.91 -11.72
C VAL A 730 29.72 6.42 -11.48
N ILE A 731 29.91 5.50 -10.55
CA ILE A 731 31.24 4.96 -10.20
C ILE A 731 31.81 4.18 -11.39
N ARG A 732 31.00 3.38 -12.07
CA ARG A 732 31.41 2.60 -13.24
C ARG A 732 31.84 3.49 -14.40
N ALA A 733 31.15 4.61 -14.62
CA ALA A 733 31.54 5.58 -15.64
C ALA A 733 32.91 6.23 -15.37
N ALA A 734 33.36 6.24 -14.11
CA ALA A 734 34.66 6.75 -13.70
C ALA A 734 35.78 5.69 -13.71
N LEU A 735 35.45 4.39 -13.83
CA LEU A 735 36.42 3.30 -13.91
C LEU A 735 36.96 3.12 -15.35
N PRO A 736 38.27 2.84 -15.55
CA PRO A 736 38.78 2.42 -16.85
C PRO A 736 38.13 1.10 -17.30
N GLU A 737 37.89 0.93 -18.62
CA GLU A 737 37.22 -0.24 -19.25
C GLU A 737 37.76 -1.64 -18.86
N ALA A 738 38.87 -1.73 -18.12
CA ALA A 738 39.53 -2.97 -17.74
C ALA A 738 39.36 -3.41 -16.26
N SER A 739 38.58 -2.71 -15.41
CA SER A 739 38.53 -3.03 -13.96
C SER A 739 37.18 -3.51 -13.40
N ALA A 740 36.13 -3.65 -14.20
CA ALA A 740 34.86 -4.22 -13.73
C ALA A 740 34.84 -5.73 -14.00
N ALA A 741 35.40 -6.54 -13.10
CA ALA A 741 35.14 -7.97 -13.10
C ALA A 741 33.71 -8.19 -12.57
N ALA A 742 32.82 -8.80 -13.35
CA ALA A 742 31.51 -9.22 -12.85
C ALA A 742 31.71 -10.19 -11.67
N LYS A 743 30.94 -10.05 -10.59
CA LYS A 743 31.03 -10.91 -9.38
C LYS A 743 30.72 -12.40 -9.64
N GLY A 744 30.33 -12.75 -10.87
CA GLY A 744 30.00 -14.09 -11.32
C GLY A 744 28.66 -14.12 -12.06
N ALA A 745 28.39 -15.23 -12.76
CA ALA A 745 27.14 -15.44 -13.49
C ALA A 745 26.19 -16.36 -12.71
N VAL A 746 24.90 -16.03 -12.71
CA VAL A 746 23.82 -16.78 -12.06
C VAL A 746 22.70 -17.06 -13.06
N CYS A 747 22.18 -18.29 -13.11
CA CYS A 747 20.98 -18.62 -13.88
C CYS A 747 19.76 -18.60 -12.95
N LEU A 748 18.70 -17.88 -13.34
CA LEU A 748 17.43 -17.87 -12.60
C LEU A 748 16.30 -18.38 -13.48
N ALA A 749 15.45 -19.25 -12.93
CA ALA A 749 14.28 -19.77 -13.64
C ALA A 749 13.12 -20.09 -12.69
N THR A 750 11.89 -19.82 -13.15
CA THR A 750 10.69 -20.39 -12.52
C THR A 750 10.46 -21.75 -13.16
N VAL A 751 10.30 -22.77 -12.32
CA VAL A 751 10.27 -24.16 -12.80
C VAL A 751 9.07 -24.42 -13.71
N LYS A 752 9.20 -25.43 -14.57
CA LYS A 752 8.13 -25.89 -15.46
C LYS A 752 6.78 -26.00 -14.74
N GLY A 753 5.73 -25.56 -15.40
CA GLY A 753 4.35 -25.53 -14.92
C GLY A 753 4.06 -24.39 -13.95
N ASP A 754 5.06 -23.59 -13.56
CA ASP A 754 4.87 -22.44 -12.68
C ASP A 754 5.07 -21.14 -13.43
N ILE A 755 4.01 -20.34 -13.44
CA ILE A 755 3.95 -19.04 -14.13
C ILE A 755 4.22 -17.85 -13.18
N HIS A 756 4.44 -18.12 -11.89
CA HIS A 756 4.66 -17.08 -10.89
C HIS A 756 6.14 -16.74 -10.78
N ASP A 757 6.54 -15.63 -11.36
CA ASP A 757 7.94 -15.23 -11.48
C ASP A 757 8.30 -13.99 -10.67
N ILE A 758 7.37 -13.48 -9.86
CA ILE A 758 7.57 -12.26 -9.06
C ILE A 758 8.79 -12.42 -8.14
N GLY A 759 8.86 -13.49 -7.34
CA GLY A 759 9.98 -13.74 -6.44
C GLY A 759 11.32 -13.83 -7.19
N LYS A 760 11.35 -14.56 -8.32
CA LYS A 760 12.53 -14.66 -9.19
C LYS A 760 12.94 -13.29 -9.75
N ASN A 761 12.00 -12.48 -10.21
CA ASN A 761 12.27 -11.15 -10.77
C ASN A 761 12.88 -10.21 -9.71
N ILE A 762 12.45 -10.33 -8.45
CA ILE A 762 13.03 -9.58 -7.33
C ILE A 762 14.47 -10.03 -7.07
N VAL A 763 14.71 -11.35 -7.03
CA VAL A 763 16.07 -11.91 -6.88
C VAL A 763 16.95 -11.43 -8.03
N LYS A 764 16.48 -11.53 -9.28
CA LYS A 764 17.19 -11.03 -10.46
C LYS A 764 17.58 -9.57 -10.29
N MET A 765 16.61 -8.71 -9.96
CA MET A 765 16.84 -7.28 -9.78
C MET A 765 17.87 -7.01 -8.69
N LEU A 766 17.80 -7.69 -7.54
CA LEU A 766 18.79 -7.53 -6.47
C LEU A 766 20.19 -7.98 -6.91
N LEU A 767 20.29 -9.12 -7.59
CA LEU A 767 21.58 -9.65 -8.06
C LEU A 767 22.19 -8.77 -9.16
N ASP A 768 21.38 -8.26 -10.09
CA ASP A 768 21.80 -7.26 -11.08
C ASP A 768 22.37 -6.02 -10.37
N ASN A 769 21.73 -5.58 -9.28
CA ASN A 769 22.18 -4.43 -8.50
C ASN A 769 23.44 -4.70 -7.66
N TYR A 770 23.69 -5.94 -7.24
CA TYR A 770 24.94 -6.35 -6.60
C TYR A 770 26.09 -6.62 -7.59
N GLY A 771 25.85 -6.46 -8.89
CA GLY A 771 26.89 -6.59 -9.93
C GLY A 771 27.16 -8.01 -10.40
N TYR A 772 26.22 -8.94 -10.18
CA TYR A 772 26.25 -10.26 -10.82
C TYR A 772 25.68 -10.20 -12.25
N GLU A 773 26.11 -11.11 -13.11
CA GLU A 773 25.52 -11.30 -14.43
C GLU A 773 24.37 -12.31 -14.32
N VAL A 774 23.13 -11.86 -14.50
CA VAL A 774 21.95 -12.71 -14.29
C VAL A 774 21.34 -13.19 -15.61
N PHE A 775 21.39 -14.50 -15.84
CA PHE A 775 20.72 -15.20 -16.93
C PHE A 775 19.32 -15.62 -16.49
N ASP A 776 18.36 -14.73 -16.72
CA ASP A 776 16.95 -14.98 -16.41
C ASP A 776 16.24 -15.69 -17.56
N LEU A 777 15.84 -16.94 -17.35
CA LEU A 777 15.10 -17.75 -18.32
C LEU A 777 13.58 -17.56 -18.25
N GLY A 778 13.10 -16.75 -17.31
CA GLY A 778 11.69 -16.42 -17.16
C GLY A 778 10.90 -17.48 -16.39
N ARG A 779 9.70 -17.78 -16.89
CA ARG A 779 8.71 -18.63 -16.22
C ARG A 779 8.31 -19.82 -17.08
N ASP A 780 7.74 -20.84 -16.45
CA ASP A 780 7.41 -22.11 -17.11
C ASP A 780 8.59 -22.69 -17.90
N VAL A 781 9.75 -22.76 -17.25
CA VAL A 781 11.01 -23.11 -17.93
C VAL A 781 11.26 -24.61 -17.89
N GLU A 782 11.46 -25.20 -19.07
CA GLU A 782 11.84 -26.61 -19.22
C GLU A 782 13.23 -26.89 -18.60
N PRO A 783 13.43 -28.03 -17.90
CA PRO A 783 14.72 -28.40 -17.30
C PRO A 783 15.89 -28.37 -18.30
N GLU A 784 15.66 -28.78 -19.54
CA GLU A 784 16.65 -28.80 -20.62
C GLU A 784 17.10 -27.40 -21.05
N ALA A 785 16.22 -26.39 -20.95
CA ALA A 785 16.57 -25.01 -21.24
C ALA A 785 17.52 -24.45 -20.17
N ILE A 786 17.26 -24.79 -18.90
CA ILE A 786 18.13 -24.42 -17.76
C ILE A 786 19.50 -25.07 -17.93
N LEU A 787 19.54 -26.38 -18.21
CA LEU A 787 20.80 -27.11 -18.46
C LEU A 787 21.59 -26.50 -19.63
N SER A 788 20.91 -26.17 -20.74
CA SER A 788 21.54 -25.54 -21.91
C SER A 788 22.17 -24.20 -21.56
N CYS A 789 21.45 -23.33 -20.84
CA CYS A 789 21.95 -22.03 -20.40
C CYS A 789 23.19 -22.16 -19.51
N VAL A 790 23.12 -23.05 -18.51
CA VAL A 790 24.22 -23.31 -17.56
C VAL A 790 25.47 -23.79 -18.28
N ARG A 791 25.31 -24.69 -19.25
CA ARG A 791 26.42 -25.24 -20.04
C ARG A 791 27.04 -24.22 -21.00
N GLU A 792 26.21 -23.42 -21.67
CA GLU A 792 26.66 -22.44 -22.67
C GLU A 792 27.45 -21.30 -22.02
N HIS A 793 27.01 -20.82 -20.86
CA HIS A 793 27.59 -19.65 -20.19
C HIS A 793 28.53 -20.02 -19.02
N GLY A 794 28.77 -21.30 -18.76
CA GLY A 794 29.67 -21.76 -17.70
C GLY A 794 29.23 -21.35 -16.29
N ILE A 795 27.91 -21.34 -16.05
CA ILE A 795 27.29 -20.86 -14.81
C ILE A 795 27.55 -21.84 -13.67
N ARG A 796 27.94 -21.31 -12.49
CA ARG A 796 28.23 -22.12 -11.29
C ARG A 796 27.12 -22.14 -10.25
N LEU A 797 26.15 -21.23 -10.36
CA LEU A 797 25.02 -21.11 -9.43
C LEU A 797 23.70 -20.99 -10.19
N VAL A 798 22.73 -21.85 -9.84
CA VAL A 798 21.37 -21.83 -10.39
C VAL A 798 20.38 -21.55 -9.27
N GLY A 799 19.48 -20.59 -9.48
CA GLY A 799 18.34 -20.32 -8.63
C GLY A 799 17.04 -20.79 -9.26
N LEU A 800 16.30 -21.66 -8.56
CA LEU A 800 14.99 -22.15 -9.00
C LEU A 800 13.88 -21.59 -8.09
N SER A 801 12.79 -21.14 -8.70
CA SER A 801 11.62 -20.62 -7.99
C SER A 801 10.36 -21.43 -8.29
N ALA A 802 9.50 -21.62 -7.27
CA ALA A 802 8.14 -22.14 -7.42
C ALA A 802 7.19 -21.49 -6.39
N LEU A 803 5.98 -21.11 -6.80
CA LEU A 803 4.94 -20.59 -5.93
C LEU A 803 3.77 -21.56 -5.76
N MET A 804 3.51 -22.43 -6.73
CA MET A 804 2.41 -23.40 -6.64
C MET A 804 2.86 -24.71 -6.02
N THR A 805 2.14 -25.26 -5.05
CA THR A 805 2.46 -26.57 -4.45
C THR A 805 2.55 -27.68 -5.50
N THR A 806 1.78 -27.54 -6.59
CA THR A 806 1.77 -28.48 -7.70
C THR A 806 3.08 -28.54 -8.48
N THR A 807 3.81 -27.43 -8.61
CA THR A 807 4.97 -27.31 -9.52
C THR A 807 6.28 -27.71 -8.85
N VAL A 808 6.26 -27.88 -7.53
CA VAL A 808 7.42 -28.22 -6.71
C VAL A 808 8.07 -29.55 -7.12
N ALA A 809 7.29 -30.52 -7.65
CA ALA A 809 7.85 -31.77 -8.18
C ALA A 809 8.72 -31.58 -9.44
N ASN A 810 8.42 -30.55 -10.25
CA ASN A 810 9.24 -30.21 -11.42
C ASN A 810 10.58 -29.60 -11.01
N MET A 811 10.63 -28.92 -9.85
CA MET A 811 11.87 -28.42 -9.27
C MET A 811 12.83 -29.57 -8.94
N ALA A 812 12.34 -30.65 -8.33
CA ALA A 812 13.14 -31.85 -8.05
C ALA A 812 13.70 -32.47 -9.34
N SER A 813 12.87 -32.57 -10.38
CA SER A 813 13.26 -33.10 -11.69
C SER A 813 14.39 -32.27 -12.32
N THR A 814 14.32 -30.94 -12.22
CA THR A 814 15.38 -30.03 -12.70
C THR A 814 16.69 -30.22 -11.92
N ILE A 815 16.61 -30.34 -10.59
CA ILE A 815 17.80 -30.54 -9.74
C ILE A 815 18.50 -31.86 -10.09
N GLU A 816 17.75 -32.95 -10.22
CA GLU A 816 18.30 -34.25 -10.61
C GLU A 816 19.02 -34.19 -11.95
N LEU A 817 18.43 -33.52 -12.95
CA LEU A 817 19.05 -33.33 -14.26
C LEU A 817 20.36 -32.54 -14.16
N LEU A 818 20.35 -31.39 -13.45
CA LEU A 818 21.53 -30.54 -13.28
C LEU A 818 22.65 -31.26 -12.54
N LYS A 819 22.34 -31.99 -11.45
CA LYS A 819 23.35 -32.75 -10.69
C LYS A 819 23.96 -33.90 -11.49
N ARG A 820 23.18 -34.54 -12.39
CA ARG A 820 23.67 -35.61 -13.26
C ARG A 820 24.60 -35.09 -14.36
N GLU A 821 24.22 -33.99 -15.01
CA GLU A 821 24.90 -33.50 -16.21
C GLU A 821 25.97 -32.43 -15.93
N MET A 822 25.86 -31.72 -14.80
CA MET A 822 26.72 -30.61 -14.37
C MET A 822 27.06 -30.71 -12.86
N PRO A 823 27.78 -31.77 -12.41
CA PRO A 823 27.99 -32.08 -10.99
C PRO A 823 28.74 -31.02 -10.16
N GLY A 824 29.26 -29.95 -10.78
CA GLY A 824 29.91 -28.83 -10.12
C GLY A 824 29.05 -27.57 -9.98
N VAL A 825 27.76 -27.62 -10.36
CA VAL A 825 26.83 -26.49 -10.22
C VAL A 825 26.16 -26.53 -8.85
N THR A 826 26.19 -25.40 -8.14
CA THR A 826 25.45 -25.19 -6.90
C THR A 826 24.02 -24.79 -7.22
N ILE A 827 23.05 -25.32 -6.51
CA ILE A 827 21.62 -25.05 -6.74
C ILE A 827 20.99 -24.48 -5.47
N MET A 828 20.46 -23.26 -5.57
CA MET A 828 19.57 -22.67 -4.57
C MET A 828 18.11 -22.75 -5.01
N VAL A 829 17.21 -22.98 -4.06
CA VAL A 829 15.76 -23.02 -4.30
C VAL A 829 15.02 -22.07 -3.37
N GLY A 830 13.90 -21.53 -3.85
CA GLY A 830 13.01 -20.67 -3.05
C GLY A 830 11.60 -20.60 -3.59
N GLY A 831 10.75 -19.82 -2.91
CA GLY A 831 9.35 -19.57 -3.26
C GLY A 831 8.36 -19.96 -2.17
N ALA A 832 7.14 -19.43 -2.22
CA ALA A 832 6.21 -19.36 -1.09
C ALA A 832 5.78 -20.73 -0.52
N VAL A 833 5.88 -21.79 -1.33
CA VAL A 833 5.49 -23.15 -0.95
C VAL A 833 6.68 -24.03 -0.56
N LEU A 834 7.90 -23.50 -0.58
CA LEU A 834 9.11 -24.23 -0.23
C LEU A 834 9.42 -24.11 1.27
N THR A 835 9.98 -25.17 1.83
CA THR A 835 10.49 -25.19 3.22
C THR A 835 11.93 -25.66 3.23
N PRO A 836 12.71 -25.34 4.30
CA PRO A 836 14.09 -25.82 4.44
C PRO A 836 14.20 -27.35 4.39
N ASP A 837 13.23 -28.06 4.97
CA ASP A 837 13.20 -29.53 4.97
C ASP A 837 12.98 -30.08 3.57
N TYR A 838 12.02 -29.51 2.85
CA TYR A 838 11.70 -29.97 1.50
C TYR A 838 12.83 -29.67 0.51
N ALA A 839 13.46 -28.49 0.60
CA ALA A 839 14.63 -28.14 -0.20
C ALA A 839 15.76 -29.18 -0.07
N ARG A 840 16.02 -29.66 1.16
CA ARG A 840 16.97 -30.77 1.39
C ARG A 840 16.51 -32.08 0.76
N GLN A 841 15.23 -32.40 0.87
CA GLN A 841 14.66 -33.64 0.34
C GLN A 841 14.83 -33.75 -1.18
N ILE A 842 14.63 -32.66 -1.91
CA ILE A 842 14.80 -32.61 -3.37
C ILE A 842 16.27 -32.45 -3.82
N GLY A 843 17.19 -32.41 -2.86
CA GLY A 843 18.62 -32.32 -3.13
C GLY A 843 19.10 -30.94 -3.56
N ALA A 844 18.45 -29.85 -3.18
CA ALA A 844 19.02 -28.52 -3.33
C ALA A 844 20.21 -28.32 -2.38
N ASP A 845 21.18 -27.49 -2.76
CA ASP A 845 22.34 -27.19 -1.93
C ASP A 845 22.03 -26.07 -0.93
N TYR A 846 21.19 -25.10 -1.33
CA TYR A 846 20.72 -24.01 -0.48
C TYR A 846 19.21 -23.82 -0.57
N TYR A 847 18.63 -23.36 0.54
CA TYR A 847 17.26 -22.84 0.60
C TYR A 847 17.30 -21.34 0.85
N ALA A 848 16.76 -20.56 -0.07
CA ALA A 848 16.59 -19.12 0.09
C ALA A 848 15.14 -18.83 0.50
N LYS A 849 14.96 -18.41 1.75
CA LYS A 849 13.64 -18.03 2.28
C LYS A 849 13.09 -16.74 1.65
N ASP A 850 13.97 -15.86 1.18
CA ASP A 850 13.66 -14.56 0.60
C ASP A 850 14.75 -14.13 -0.39
N ALA A 851 14.55 -12.96 -1.01
CA ALA A 851 15.48 -12.46 -2.02
C ALA A 851 16.81 -11.96 -1.42
N ALA A 852 16.81 -11.52 -0.15
CA ALA A 852 18.03 -11.12 0.55
C ALA A 852 18.91 -12.33 0.89
N GLU A 853 18.33 -13.45 1.30
CA GLU A 853 19.04 -14.72 1.51
C GLU A 853 19.64 -15.23 0.19
N SER A 854 18.93 -15.07 -0.93
CA SER A 854 19.45 -15.42 -2.26
C SER A 854 20.73 -14.65 -2.60
N ALA A 855 20.77 -13.35 -2.31
CA ALA A 855 21.97 -12.53 -2.49
C ALA A 855 23.14 -12.96 -1.59
N ARG A 856 22.86 -13.29 -0.32
CA ARG A 856 23.88 -13.82 0.61
C ARG A 856 24.47 -15.15 0.12
N ILE A 857 23.64 -16.05 -0.41
CA ILE A 857 24.08 -17.31 -1.02
C ILE A 857 24.95 -17.04 -2.26
N CYS A 858 24.57 -16.08 -3.10
CA CYS A 858 25.39 -15.68 -4.25
C CYS A 858 26.78 -15.21 -3.83
N GLU A 859 26.89 -14.40 -2.78
CA GLU A 859 28.19 -13.94 -2.29
C GLU A 859 29.02 -15.09 -1.70
N GLU A 860 28.41 -16.00 -0.94
CA GLU A 860 29.10 -17.18 -0.40
C GLU A 860 29.67 -18.09 -1.49
N VAL A 861 28.92 -18.28 -2.60
CA VAL A 861 29.28 -19.22 -3.67
C VAL A 861 30.18 -18.57 -4.73
N LEU A 862 29.99 -17.29 -5.02
CA LEU A 862 30.64 -16.61 -6.15
C LEU A 862 31.62 -15.50 -5.74
N GLY A 863 31.56 -14.97 -4.52
CA GLY A 863 32.32 -13.80 -4.05
C GLY A 863 33.81 -14.03 -3.74
N ALA A 864 34.49 -14.88 -4.52
CA ALA A 864 35.92 -15.21 -4.35
C ALA A 864 36.83 -14.46 -5.34
#